data_AF-A0A239L7A5-F1
#
_entry.id   AF-A0A239L7A5-F1
#
_cell.length_a   1.000
_cell.length_b   1.000
_cell.length_c   1.000
_cell.angle_alpha   90.00
_cell.angle_beta   90.00
_cell.angle_gamma   90.00
#
_symmetry.space_group_name_H-M   'P 1'
#
loop_
_entity.id
_entity.type
_entity.pdbx_description
1 polymer ?
#
loop_
_entity_poly.entity_id
_entity_poly.type
_entity_poly.pdbx_seq_one_letter_code
_entity_poly.pdbx_strand_id
1 'polypeptide(L)'
;MSLTRDNHYVPQWYQRLFFEPGESTLAYLDMAPERRRLEDGREIIGKALFRSPPKRCFFQTDLYSTFFGTLVNDEIERKLFGAIDDRGSKAVKAFLGTDESAWHDHFQNLFEFIDVQRLRTPKGLDWLRAQYPTLSQNELMIEMQGLRNLHCTIWTEGVREIVSAEEAGTKFIISDAPVTIYNHALPPNSELCAYPGDPGIALKASQTLFPLSRDFCLILTNLEYAQAPEGPALEKRTFARNYRNSMVSTVAFVRTRKLNDHQVAQINLVLKCRARRYIAAGRDELLHPEGSVTEPWAELRETLLPRDQLYEFGGEIYAKFEDGHVHFQDAFGRTEKPREFLLKPARSKPPKPGDACGCGSGDAYRTCCKPRPAALRPSWDESSIRERNLSLHRGIINILRLDPGRDWTTVRRELTDEQISKVYHLYEALWPLETDLLKLLPKPDGRPRAVFTGSIHPETLIEFAFAAPLYFGELIVEHPFTHNGAVAGKYKPVDNPRSYHLEFLKAVVLFLNIMPLVDLGLVNLIPDPCNFDLHLRDQMMRMAQERAAGMTFDSKDEPRVDALFRRDFKRHFLMWPDDGLIAQLRDDFPDITDTGIADMLKGIEHLKEADPLVALAEDIFGGGKQGGQLQLFKLSPNFEMAMYLAQATGAAIITDSRFRWRELQSALRPRYGPVVGHLGGLAREIERATFHFPDDTLDVARLGFDGGLDGYPRLIGQVFTYLSRIAARGPKPNWEAAVAARFARDHKKAQAAIASRGLDGSSGRVRCAFPAGGIQDNTVNRLLLMSSSEHHLPGVPMAFFIEPPTREFAPGQAILANPIG
;
A
#
# COMPACT_ATOMS: atom_id res chain seq x y z
N MET A 1 -17.17 -26.34 30.05
CA MET A 1 -15.79 -25.87 30.29
C MET A 1 -15.89 -24.43 30.79
N SER A 2 -15.10 -24.04 31.79
CA SER A 2 -15.05 -22.65 32.29
C SER A 2 -14.38 -21.75 31.26
N LEU A 3 -14.94 -20.55 31.01
CA LEU A 3 -14.35 -19.54 30.13
C LEU A 3 -13.04 -19.00 30.70
N THR A 4 -11.99 -18.92 29.88
CA THR A 4 -10.73 -18.28 30.24
C THR A 4 -10.85 -16.77 30.07
N ARG A 5 -11.07 -16.07 31.19
CA ARG A 5 -11.25 -14.61 31.20
C ARG A 5 -9.97 -13.87 31.55
N ASP A 6 -9.12 -14.42 32.41
CA ASP A 6 -7.85 -13.79 32.76
C ASP A 6 -6.79 -14.12 31.70
N ASN A 7 -6.64 -13.22 30.73
CA ASN A 7 -5.75 -13.41 29.60
C ASN A 7 -4.31 -13.03 29.99
N HIS A 8 -3.43 -14.03 30.07
CA HIS A 8 -2.01 -13.80 30.34
C HIS A 8 -1.28 -13.36 29.08
N TYR A 9 -1.17 -12.06 28.88
CA TYR A 9 -0.48 -11.49 27.72
C TYR A 9 1.04 -11.70 27.76
N VAL A 10 1.62 -11.98 28.93
CA VAL A 10 2.93 -12.62 29.06
C VAL A 10 2.71 -14.02 29.64
N PRO A 11 2.93 -15.11 28.88
CA PRO A 11 2.56 -16.45 29.30
C PRO A 11 3.22 -16.86 30.59
N GLN A 12 2.47 -17.57 31.43
CA GLN A 12 3.01 -18.06 32.70
C GLN A 12 4.22 -18.97 32.50
N TRP A 13 4.27 -19.78 31.43
CA TRP A 13 5.42 -20.65 31.16
C TRP A 13 6.69 -19.84 30.88
N TYR A 14 6.56 -18.71 30.17
CA TYR A 14 7.67 -17.85 29.80
C TYR A 14 8.20 -17.09 31.02
N GLN A 15 7.31 -16.60 31.89
CA GLN A 15 7.69 -15.99 33.17
C GLN A 15 8.54 -16.93 34.05
N ARG A 16 8.29 -18.25 34.02
CA ARG A 16 9.04 -19.24 34.82
C ARG A 16 10.51 -19.35 34.42
N LEU A 17 10.89 -18.91 33.21
CA LEU A 17 12.28 -18.88 32.75
C LEU A 17 13.13 -17.81 33.47
N PHE A 18 12.49 -16.99 34.31
CA PHE A 18 13.14 -15.91 35.06
C PHE A 18 13.28 -16.21 36.57
N PHE A 19 12.89 -17.41 37.01
CA PHE A 19 13.02 -17.80 38.41
C PHE A 19 14.48 -17.93 38.87
N GLU A 20 14.73 -17.58 40.13
CA GLU A 20 15.95 -18.04 40.81
C GLU A 20 15.91 -19.58 40.99
N PRO A 21 17.05 -20.27 41.09
CA PRO A 21 17.08 -21.72 41.15
C PRO A 21 16.38 -22.17 42.45
N GLY A 22 15.40 -23.06 42.33
CA GLY A 22 14.61 -23.54 43.46
C GLY A 22 13.44 -22.64 43.87
N GLU A 23 13.28 -21.46 43.26
CA GLU A 23 12.15 -20.56 43.50
C GLU A 23 10.95 -20.87 42.61
N SER A 24 9.77 -20.42 43.04
CA SER A 24 8.50 -20.52 42.28
C SER A 24 7.77 -19.19 42.12
N THR A 25 8.43 -18.09 42.51
CA THR A 25 7.88 -16.74 42.48
C THR A 25 8.85 -15.76 41.85
N LEU A 26 8.33 -14.63 41.35
CA LEU A 26 9.10 -13.49 40.91
C LEU A 26 8.82 -12.30 41.83
N ALA A 27 9.79 -11.39 41.93
CA ALA A 27 9.56 -10.04 42.39
C ALA A 27 8.98 -9.21 41.24
N TYR A 28 7.86 -8.55 41.47
CA TYR A 28 7.20 -7.66 40.53
C TYR A 28 7.25 -6.23 41.04
N LEU A 29 7.53 -5.29 40.14
CA LEU A 29 7.39 -3.86 40.38
C LEU A 29 6.27 -3.29 39.51
N ASP A 30 5.22 -2.77 40.15
CA ASP A 30 4.22 -1.90 39.55
C ASP A 30 4.77 -0.46 39.55
N MET A 31 5.14 0.03 38.37
CA MET A 31 5.65 1.39 38.18
C MET A 31 4.55 2.46 38.26
N ALA A 32 3.27 2.05 38.24
CA ALA A 32 2.11 2.93 38.36
C ALA A 32 1.05 2.33 39.31
N PRO A 33 1.36 2.20 40.62
CA PRO A 33 0.46 1.56 41.58
C PRO A 33 -0.85 2.33 41.72
N GLU A 34 -1.95 1.59 41.86
CA GLU A 34 -3.29 2.15 41.98
C GLU A 34 -3.41 3.03 43.24
N ARG A 35 -4.04 4.20 43.10
CA ARG A 35 -4.38 5.09 44.21
C ARG A 35 -5.84 4.90 44.56
N ARG A 36 -6.15 4.49 45.79
CA ARG A 36 -7.53 4.32 46.25
C ARG A 36 -7.83 5.38 47.29
N ARG A 37 -8.95 6.08 47.11
CA ARG A 37 -9.50 7.00 48.10
C ARG A 37 -10.41 6.22 49.03
N LEU A 38 -10.09 6.22 50.31
CA LEU A 38 -10.90 5.62 51.37
C LEU A 38 -12.15 6.48 51.65
N GLU A 39 -13.14 5.90 52.31
CA GLU A 39 -14.40 6.58 52.68
C GLU A 39 -14.18 7.82 53.56
N ASP A 40 -13.07 7.88 54.29
CA ASP A 40 -12.64 9.04 55.10
C ASP A 40 -11.84 10.10 54.31
N GLY A 41 -11.68 9.92 53.00
CA GLY A 41 -10.99 10.83 52.11
C GLY A 41 -9.48 10.64 52.00
N ARG A 42 -8.85 9.73 52.79
CA ARG A 42 -7.42 9.41 52.69
C ARG A 42 -7.12 8.65 51.40
N GLU A 43 -6.02 8.99 50.73
CA GLU A 43 -5.51 8.21 49.60
C GLU A 43 -4.48 7.20 50.06
N ILE A 44 -4.71 5.91 49.77
CA ILE A 44 -3.73 4.84 49.93
C ILE A 44 -3.16 4.45 48.56
N ILE A 45 -1.84 4.26 48.52
CA ILE A 45 -1.14 3.80 47.32
C ILE A 45 -0.96 2.28 47.44
N GLY A 46 -1.32 1.55 46.39
CA GLY A 46 -1.11 0.12 46.30
C GLY A 46 0.36 -0.27 46.48
N LYS A 47 0.61 -1.50 46.93
CA LYS A 47 1.97 -2.03 47.11
C LYS A 47 2.66 -2.15 45.73
N ALA A 48 3.66 -1.30 45.50
CA ALA A 48 4.39 -1.25 44.22
C ALA A 48 5.29 -2.48 44.00
N LEU A 49 6.05 -2.90 45.01
CA LEU A 49 6.95 -4.06 44.94
C LEU A 49 6.33 -5.25 45.68
N PHE A 50 6.16 -6.39 45.01
CA PHE A 50 5.58 -7.60 45.63
C PHE A 50 6.13 -8.89 45.01
N ARG A 51 6.21 -9.96 45.82
CA ARG A 51 6.55 -11.31 45.34
C ARG A 51 5.29 -12.14 45.09
N SER A 52 5.23 -12.82 43.96
CA SER A 52 4.06 -13.63 43.59
C SER A 52 4.38 -14.74 42.58
N PRO A 53 3.55 -15.79 42.48
CA PRO A 53 3.62 -16.71 41.37
C PRO A 53 3.14 -16.06 40.06
N PRO A 54 3.56 -16.56 38.88
CA PRO A 54 3.21 -16.01 37.56
C PRO A 54 1.71 -15.75 37.29
N LYS A 55 0.83 -16.53 37.92
CA LYS A 55 -0.63 -16.37 37.77
C LYS A 55 -1.21 -15.06 38.33
N ARG A 56 -0.41 -14.24 39.03
CA ARG A 56 -0.86 -13.02 39.73
C ARG A 56 -0.46 -11.72 39.05
N CYS A 57 0.29 -11.77 37.95
CA CYS A 57 0.72 -10.58 37.20
C CYS A 57 0.75 -10.87 35.69
N PHE A 58 0.95 -9.81 34.90
CA PHE A 58 0.93 -9.84 33.43
C PHE A 58 -0.31 -10.51 32.82
N PHE A 59 -1.48 -10.20 33.38
CA PHE A 59 -2.76 -10.60 32.84
C PHE A 59 -3.74 -9.43 32.88
N GLN A 60 -4.75 -9.48 32.02
CA GLN A 60 -5.89 -8.58 32.07
C GLN A 60 -7.15 -9.38 31.73
N THR A 61 -8.21 -9.13 32.50
CA THR A 61 -9.48 -9.81 32.28
C THR A 61 -10.12 -9.33 30.97
N ASP A 62 -10.58 -10.29 30.16
CA ASP A 62 -11.25 -10.14 28.87
C ASP A 62 -10.46 -9.31 27.83
N LEU A 63 -9.12 -9.32 27.91
CA LEU A 63 -8.26 -8.59 26.96
C LEU A 63 -8.45 -9.07 25.51
N TYR A 64 -8.66 -10.38 25.33
CA TYR A 64 -8.83 -11.01 24.02
C TYR A 64 -10.21 -11.63 23.81
N SER A 65 -11.14 -11.39 24.73
CA SER A 65 -12.48 -11.93 24.60
C SER A 65 -13.26 -11.16 23.53
N THR A 66 -14.07 -11.90 22.78
CA THR A 66 -15.05 -11.32 21.85
C THR A 66 -16.44 -11.41 22.45
N PHE A 67 -17.30 -10.45 22.09
CA PHE A 67 -18.60 -10.25 22.72
C PHE A 67 -19.72 -10.28 21.69
N PHE A 68 -20.75 -11.10 21.94
CA PHE A 68 -21.97 -11.18 21.14
C PHE A 68 -23.17 -10.92 22.04
N GLY A 69 -23.50 -9.63 22.24
CA GLY A 69 -24.41 -9.22 23.31
C GLY A 69 -23.77 -9.48 24.67
N THR A 70 -24.41 -10.30 25.51
CA THR A 70 -23.88 -10.72 26.82
C THR A 70 -23.04 -11.99 26.77
N LEU A 71 -22.95 -12.65 25.60
CA LEU A 71 -22.15 -13.86 25.43
C LEU A 71 -20.68 -13.50 25.25
N VAL A 72 -19.83 -14.07 26.11
CA VAL A 72 -18.36 -13.93 26.06
C VAL A 72 -17.78 -15.15 25.37
N ASN A 73 -16.88 -14.93 24.40
CA ASN A 73 -16.19 -15.97 23.66
C ASN A 73 -14.66 -15.83 23.86
N ASP A 74 -14.02 -16.91 24.30
CA ASP A 74 -12.60 -17.01 24.65
C ASP A 74 -11.77 -17.80 23.62
N GLU A 75 -12.30 -18.04 22.41
CA GLU A 75 -11.62 -18.86 21.40
C GLU A 75 -10.27 -18.31 20.95
N ILE A 76 -10.06 -16.99 21.02
CA ILE A 76 -8.76 -16.37 20.73
C ILE A 76 -7.71 -16.83 21.74
N GLU A 77 -8.03 -16.84 23.03
CA GLU A 77 -7.13 -17.38 24.04
C GLU A 77 -6.89 -18.88 23.81
N ARG A 78 -7.97 -19.65 23.66
CA ARG A 78 -7.91 -21.12 23.67
C ARG A 78 -7.33 -21.73 22.39
N LYS A 79 -7.73 -21.23 21.22
CA LYS A 79 -7.38 -21.82 19.91
C LYS A 79 -6.19 -21.12 19.27
N LEU A 80 -6.14 -19.79 19.32
CA LEU A 80 -5.07 -19.01 18.67
C LEU A 80 -3.84 -18.93 19.58
N PHE A 81 -3.94 -18.28 20.75
CA PHE A 81 -2.80 -18.08 21.62
C PHE A 81 -2.32 -19.37 22.27
N GLY A 82 -3.22 -20.29 22.64
CA GLY A 82 -2.83 -21.63 23.10
C GLY A 82 -1.90 -22.36 22.12
N ALA A 83 -2.25 -22.41 20.83
CA ALA A 83 -1.42 -23.07 19.82
C ALA A 83 -0.09 -22.34 19.53
N ILE A 84 -0.08 -21.01 19.63
CA ILE A 84 1.14 -20.21 19.47
C ILE A 84 2.06 -20.38 20.69
N ASP A 85 1.52 -20.35 21.91
CA ASP A 85 2.29 -20.52 23.14
C ASP A 85 2.88 -21.93 23.25
N ASP A 86 2.15 -22.96 22.81
CA ASP A 86 2.66 -24.33 22.77
C ASP A 86 3.87 -24.47 21.84
N ARG A 87 3.81 -23.86 20.65
CA ARG A 87 4.93 -23.86 19.69
C ARG A 87 6.06 -22.94 20.16
N GLY A 88 5.72 -21.77 20.70
CA GLY A 88 6.66 -20.79 21.23
C GLY A 88 7.47 -21.32 22.40
N SER A 89 6.86 -22.09 23.31
CA SER A 89 7.56 -22.70 24.44
C SER A 89 8.66 -23.69 24.00
N LYS A 90 8.37 -24.48 22.97
CA LYS A 90 9.34 -25.40 22.36
C LYS A 90 10.44 -24.63 21.62
N ALA A 91 10.05 -23.58 20.88
CA ALA A 91 10.99 -22.75 20.15
C ALA A 91 11.98 -22.04 21.08
N VAL A 92 11.49 -21.32 22.10
CA VAL A 92 12.37 -20.65 23.08
C VAL A 92 13.31 -21.66 23.73
N LYS A 93 12.82 -22.85 24.11
CA LYS A 93 13.68 -23.91 24.66
C LYS A 93 14.77 -24.37 23.68
N ALA A 94 14.46 -24.52 22.40
CA ALA A 94 15.45 -24.86 21.37
C ALA A 94 16.55 -23.80 21.27
N PHE A 95 16.18 -22.52 21.27
CA PHE A 95 17.11 -21.38 21.19
C PHE A 95 17.85 -21.08 22.51
N LEU A 96 17.45 -21.66 23.64
CA LEU A 96 18.28 -21.68 24.84
C LEU A 96 19.44 -22.69 24.72
N GLY A 97 19.25 -23.77 23.97
CA GLY A 97 20.29 -24.75 23.66
C GLY A 97 21.16 -24.37 22.46
N THR A 98 22.07 -25.28 22.09
CA THR A 98 23.02 -25.15 20.98
C THR A 98 22.78 -26.15 19.84
N ASP A 99 21.61 -26.79 19.80
CA ASP A 99 21.26 -27.75 18.75
C ASP A 99 20.70 -27.02 17.51
N GLU A 100 21.54 -26.90 16.49
CA GLU A 100 21.21 -26.24 15.22
C GLU A 100 20.05 -26.93 14.48
N SER A 101 19.86 -28.25 14.63
CA SER A 101 18.73 -28.94 14.01
C SER A 101 17.42 -28.50 14.65
N ALA A 102 17.41 -28.42 15.99
CA ALA A 102 16.27 -27.89 16.72
C ALA A 102 16.01 -26.40 16.41
N TRP A 103 17.06 -25.61 16.15
CA TRP A 103 16.90 -24.23 15.71
C TRP A 103 16.21 -24.14 14.35
N HIS A 104 16.63 -24.97 13.38
CA HIS A 104 16.01 -25.03 12.06
C HIS A 104 14.51 -25.36 12.16
N ASP A 105 14.16 -26.42 12.87
CA ASP A 105 12.78 -26.90 13.02
C ASP A 105 11.87 -25.88 13.72
N HIS A 106 12.44 -25.06 14.61
CA HIS A 106 11.69 -24.08 15.39
C HIS A 106 11.89 -22.62 14.96
N PHE A 107 12.61 -22.36 13.86
CA PHE A 107 12.96 -21.01 13.43
C PHE A 107 11.74 -20.11 13.21
N GLN A 108 10.79 -20.56 12.39
CA GLN A 108 9.56 -19.80 12.13
C GLN A 108 8.70 -19.65 13.39
N ASN A 109 8.64 -20.71 14.21
CA ASN A 109 7.88 -20.70 15.46
C ASN A 109 8.40 -19.67 16.47
N LEU A 110 9.72 -19.43 16.52
CA LEU A 110 10.31 -18.40 17.38
C LEU A 110 9.85 -17.00 16.95
N PHE A 111 10.01 -16.64 15.67
CA PHE A 111 9.66 -15.29 15.21
C PHE A 111 8.15 -15.03 15.20
N GLU A 112 7.33 -16.04 14.87
CA GLU A 112 5.86 -15.95 15.01
C GLU A 112 5.48 -15.68 16.48
N PHE A 113 6.13 -16.38 17.43
CA PHE A 113 5.89 -16.14 18.86
C PHE A 113 6.30 -14.75 19.30
N ILE A 114 7.48 -14.27 18.91
CA ILE A 114 7.97 -12.91 19.24
C ILE A 114 7.02 -11.84 18.66
N ASP A 115 6.59 -11.98 17.40
CA ASP A 115 5.69 -11.03 16.76
C ASP A 115 4.34 -10.94 17.49
N VAL A 116 3.73 -12.10 17.77
CA VAL A 116 2.49 -12.19 18.54
C VAL A 116 2.67 -11.64 19.95
N GLN A 117 3.79 -11.96 20.59
CA GLN A 117 4.11 -11.51 21.94
C GLN A 117 4.22 -9.99 22.02
N ARG A 118 4.66 -9.31 20.95
CA ARG A 118 4.62 -7.85 20.84
C ARG A 118 3.19 -7.33 20.72
N LEU A 119 2.41 -7.90 19.81
CA LEU A 119 1.08 -7.41 19.44
C LEU A 119 0.01 -7.63 20.53
N ARG A 120 0.09 -8.76 21.26
CA ARG A 120 -0.95 -9.15 22.22
C ARG A 120 -0.93 -8.38 23.55
N THR A 121 0.13 -7.66 23.86
CA THR A 121 0.19 -6.90 25.12
C THR A 121 -0.81 -5.74 25.11
N PRO A 122 -1.22 -5.21 26.28
CA PRO A 122 -2.04 -4.00 26.31
C PRO A 122 -1.41 -2.82 25.55
N LYS A 123 -0.08 -2.67 25.60
CA LYS A 123 0.64 -1.67 24.81
C LYS A 123 0.50 -1.95 23.31
N GLY A 124 0.67 -3.20 22.87
CA GLY A 124 0.52 -3.62 21.49
C GLY A 124 -0.90 -3.43 20.94
N LEU A 125 -1.92 -3.77 21.74
CA LEU A 125 -3.33 -3.57 21.37
C LEU A 125 -3.72 -2.08 21.34
N ASP A 126 -3.19 -1.26 22.24
CA ASP A 126 -3.40 0.19 22.20
C ASP A 126 -2.67 0.83 21.00
N TRP A 127 -1.47 0.35 20.66
CA TRP A 127 -0.78 0.74 19.43
C TRP A 127 -1.61 0.39 18.20
N LEU A 128 -2.19 -0.81 18.17
CA LEU A 128 -3.07 -1.25 17.09
C LEU A 128 -4.30 -0.36 16.99
N ARG A 129 -4.98 -0.07 18.11
CA ARG A 129 -6.11 0.88 18.13
C ARG A 129 -5.74 2.24 17.55
N ALA A 130 -4.53 2.74 17.81
CA ALA A 130 -4.08 4.04 17.31
C ALA A 130 -3.86 4.07 15.77
N GLN A 131 -3.75 2.92 15.10
CA GLN A 131 -3.61 2.86 13.64
C GLN A 131 -4.96 2.97 12.90
N TYR A 132 -6.08 2.93 13.62
CA TYR A 132 -7.42 2.91 13.04
C TYR A 132 -8.25 4.07 13.63
N PRO A 133 -9.18 4.66 12.87
CA PRO A 133 -10.02 5.74 13.40
C PRO A 133 -10.88 5.29 14.59
N THR A 134 -11.52 4.11 14.48
CA THR A 134 -12.30 3.50 15.58
C THR A 134 -12.34 1.98 15.42
N LEU A 135 -12.21 1.24 16.52
CA LEU A 135 -12.38 -0.22 16.56
C LEU A 135 -13.24 -0.61 17.77
N SER A 136 -14.26 -1.42 17.54
CA SER A 136 -14.87 -2.21 18.61
C SER A 136 -13.88 -3.29 19.11
N GLN A 137 -14.16 -3.89 20.26
CA GLN A 137 -13.32 -4.98 20.77
C GLN A 137 -13.26 -6.17 19.79
N ASN A 138 -14.37 -6.53 19.15
CA ASN A 138 -14.38 -7.62 18.16
C ASN A 138 -13.56 -7.27 16.92
N GLU A 139 -13.66 -6.05 16.41
CA GLU A 139 -12.87 -5.60 15.27
C GLU A 139 -11.38 -5.55 15.61
N LEU A 140 -11.01 -5.06 16.80
CA LEU A 140 -9.64 -5.09 17.27
C LEU A 140 -9.04 -6.50 17.26
N MET A 141 -9.82 -7.49 17.69
CA MET A 141 -9.41 -8.89 17.67
C MET A 141 -9.27 -9.47 16.26
N ILE A 142 -10.09 -9.03 15.31
CA ILE A 142 -9.95 -9.40 13.90
C ILE A 142 -8.69 -8.77 13.31
N GLU A 143 -8.47 -7.48 13.54
CA GLU A 143 -7.30 -6.76 13.02
C GLU A 143 -5.99 -7.27 13.63
N MET A 144 -5.99 -7.62 14.92
CA MET A 144 -4.85 -8.24 15.60
C MET A 144 -4.46 -9.56 14.93
N GLN A 145 -5.43 -10.42 14.61
CA GLN A 145 -5.18 -11.68 13.90
C GLN A 145 -4.66 -11.43 12.48
N GLY A 146 -5.21 -10.43 11.79
CA GLY A 146 -4.79 -10.06 10.45
C GLY A 146 -3.34 -9.59 10.40
N LEU A 147 -2.88 -8.79 11.36
CA LEU A 147 -1.54 -8.19 11.40
C LEU A 147 -0.45 -9.07 12.00
N ARG A 148 -0.73 -10.35 12.24
CA ARG A 148 0.30 -11.28 12.67
C ARG A 148 1.43 -11.39 11.63
N ASN A 149 2.63 -11.66 12.11
CA ASN A 149 3.88 -11.78 11.35
C ASN A 149 4.37 -10.48 10.69
N LEU A 150 3.86 -9.31 11.13
CA LEU A 150 4.17 -8.01 10.53
C LEU A 150 5.68 -7.71 10.53
N HIS A 151 6.42 -8.17 11.53
CA HIS A 151 7.83 -7.81 11.73
C HIS A 151 8.81 -8.92 11.33
N CYS A 152 8.31 -10.13 11.01
CA CYS A 152 9.14 -11.32 10.87
C CYS A 152 10.21 -11.18 9.80
N THR A 153 9.85 -10.73 8.59
CA THR A 153 10.82 -10.55 7.49
C THR A 153 11.98 -9.66 7.88
N ILE A 154 11.70 -8.49 8.48
CA ILE A 154 12.73 -7.52 8.87
C ILE A 154 13.68 -8.14 9.91
N TRP A 155 13.13 -8.84 10.90
CA TRP A 155 13.90 -9.50 11.94
C TRP A 155 14.77 -10.66 11.42
N THR A 156 14.22 -11.50 10.54
CA THR A 156 14.93 -12.68 10.04
C THR A 156 16.11 -12.33 9.14
N GLU A 157 16.04 -11.20 8.45
CA GLU A 157 17.13 -10.68 7.60
C GLU A 157 18.15 -9.82 8.36
N GLY A 158 17.88 -9.51 9.63
CA GLY A 158 18.82 -8.81 10.50
C GLY A 158 19.91 -9.72 11.06
N VAL A 159 20.87 -9.09 11.72
CA VAL A 159 21.83 -9.78 12.59
C VAL A 159 21.08 -10.27 13.82
N ARG A 160 21.18 -11.57 14.08
CA ARG A 160 20.52 -12.27 15.19
C ARG A 160 21.57 -12.68 16.19
N GLU A 161 21.59 -12.05 17.36
CA GLU A 161 22.57 -12.29 18.41
C GLU A 161 21.88 -12.74 19.69
N ILE A 162 22.35 -13.83 20.31
CA ILE A 162 21.91 -14.27 21.64
C ILE A 162 23.08 -14.05 22.61
N VAL A 163 22.93 -13.07 23.48
CA VAL A 163 23.92 -12.72 24.50
C VAL A 163 23.67 -13.51 25.79
N SER A 164 24.74 -13.93 26.46
CA SER A 164 24.69 -14.66 27.73
C SER A 164 25.00 -13.75 28.91
N ALA A 165 24.25 -13.90 29.98
CA ALA A 165 24.46 -13.32 31.31
C ALA A 165 24.78 -14.41 32.35
N GLU A 166 25.12 -15.63 31.93
CA GLU A 166 25.37 -16.76 32.85
C GLU A 166 26.46 -16.44 33.88
N GLU A 167 27.52 -15.76 33.44
CA GLU A 167 28.66 -15.34 34.27
C GLU A 167 28.41 -14.03 35.04
N ALA A 168 27.35 -13.29 34.71
CA ALA A 168 26.96 -12.08 35.42
C ALA A 168 26.19 -12.42 36.70
N GLY A 169 26.46 -11.68 37.78
CA GLY A 169 25.63 -11.67 38.98
C GLY A 169 24.28 -10.99 38.72
N THR A 170 24.23 -9.99 37.83
CA THR A 170 22.99 -9.33 37.38
C THR A 170 22.34 -10.16 36.28
N LYS A 171 21.02 -10.34 36.34
CA LYS A 171 20.24 -11.15 35.38
C LYS A 171 19.19 -10.33 34.66
N PHE A 172 18.72 -10.80 33.51
CA PHE A 172 17.72 -10.10 32.72
C PHE A 172 16.37 -10.02 33.43
N ILE A 173 15.68 -8.89 33.27
CA ILE A 173 14.29 -8.70 33.73
C ILE A 173 13.31 -9.05 32.61
N ILE A 174 12.05 -9.26 32.99
CA ILE A 174 10.91 -9.37 32.07
C ILE A 174 9.96 -8.20 32.29
N SER A 175 9.31 -7.71 31.24
CA SER A 175 8.34 -6.62 31.30
C SER A 175 6.96 -7.03 30.78
N ASP A 176 5.97 -6.17 31.01
CA ASP A 176 4.63 -6.30 30.41
C ASP A 176 4.58 -5.96 28.90
N ALA A 177 5.72 -5.57 28.33
CA ALA A 177 5.97 -5.41 26.90
C ALA A 177 7.32 -6.09 26.53
N PRO A 178 7.39 -7.44 26.60
CA PRO A 178 8.65 -8.17 26.63
C PRO A 178 9.45 -8.09 25.31
N VAL A 179 8.80 -7.71 24.20
CA VAL A 179 9.47 -7.39 22.93
C VAL A 179 9.69 -5.88 22.85
N THR A 180 10.90 -5.44 23.22
CA THR A 180 11.25 -4.03 23.37
C THR A 180 12.07 -3.54 22.19
N ILE A 181 11.82 -2.33 21.71
CA ILE A 181 12.64 -1.71 20.65
C ILE A 181 13.47 -0.57 21.24
N TYR A 182 14.76 -0.62 20.95
CA TYR A 182 15.73 0.43 21.20
C TYR A 182 16.08 1.14 19.90
N ASN A 183 16.19 2.46 19.95
CA ASN A 183 16.88 3.26 18.93
C ASN A 183 17.60 4.40 19.66
N HIS A 184 18.89 4.55 19.44
CA HIS A 184 19.73 5.46 20.20
C HIS A 184 19.36 6.94 20.00
N ALA A 185 18.70 7.28 18.89
CA ALA A 185 18.21 8.62 18.59
C ALA A 185 16.79 8.88 19.10
N LEU A 186 16.09 7.87 19.62
CA LEU A 186 14.70 7.97 20.10
C LEU A 186 14.61 7.56 21.58
N PRO A 187 14.88 8.48 22.52
CA PRO A 187 14.66 8.23 23.94
C PRO A 187 13.16 8.04 24.26
N PRO A 188 12.81 7.44 25.40
CA PRO A 188 11.41 7.15 25.77
C PRO A 188 10.49 8.38 25.82
N ASN A 189 11.04 9.56 26.08
CA ASN A 189 10.33 10.84 26.13
C ASN A 189 10.18 11.54 24.76
N SER A 190 10.71 10.95 23.68
CA SER A 190 10.52 11.48 22.33
C SER A 190 9.06 11.39 21.88
N GLU A 191 8.60 12.34 21.08
CA GLU A 191 7.20 12.39 20.59
C GLU A 191 6.81 11.10 19.84
N LEU A 192 7.72 10.55 19.04
CA LEU A 192 7.53 9.27 18.32
C LEU A 192 7.43 8.05 19.24
N CYS A 193 7.88 8.18 20.50
CA CYS A 193 7.82 7.14 21.52
C CYS A 193 6.74 7.40 22.58
N ALA A 194 5.94 8.46 22.41
CA ALA A 194 4.83 8.71 23.31
C ALA A 194 3.86 7.51 23.27
N TYR A 195 3.42 7.07 24.44
CA TYR A 195 2.52 5.92 24.57
C TYR A 195 1.32 6.05 23.60
N PRO A 196 0.97 5.00 22.84
CA PRO A 196 1.49 3.63 22.90
C PRO A 196 2.69 3.33 21.98
N GLY A 197 3.31 4.34 21.38
CA GLY A 197 4.37 4.22 20.37
C GLY A 197 5.72 3.68 20.88
N ASP A 198 6.51 3.19 19.94
CA ASP A 198 7.91 2.81 20.06
C ASP A 198 8.62 3.13 18.73
N PRO A 199 9.96 3.15 18.65
CA PRO A 199 10.67 3.31 17.40
C PRO A 199 10.22 2.26 16.37
N GLY A 200 10.12 2.64 15.10
CA GLY A 200 9.82 1.70 14.03
C GLY A 200 10.95 0.67 13.87
N ILE A 201 10.63 -0.61 13.75
CA ILE A 201 11.62 -1.69 13.52
C ILE A 201 12.34 -1.50 12.18
N ALA A 202 11.65 -0.89 11.22
CA ALA A 202 12.19 -0.55 9.91
C ALA A 202 13.26 0.56 9.94
N LEU A 203 13.46 1.30 11.03
CA LEU A 203 14.50 2.32 11.10
C LEU A 203 15.88 1.66 11.23
N LYS A 204 16.89 2.15 10.52
CA LYS A 204 18.24 1.57 10.44
C LYS A 204 18.80 1.25 11.84
N ALA A 205 18.81 2.21 12.76
CA ALA A 205 19.39 2.01 14.10
C ALA A 205 18.45 1.35 15.13
N SER A 206 17.30 0.84 14.71
CA SER A 206 16.42 0.10 15.61
C SER A 206 16.96 -1.30 15.91
N GLN A 207 16.97 -1.65 17.20
CA GLN A 207 17.34 -2.96 17.71
C GLN A 207 16.19 -3.53 18.54
N THR A 208 15.79 -4.77 18.29
CA THR A 208 14.73 -5.44 19.05
C THR A 208 15.35 -6.33 20.11
N LEU A 209 14.92 -6.17 21.35
CA LEU A 209 15.38 -6.91 22.53
C LEU A 209 14.27 -7.85 22.99
N PHE A 210 14.62 -9.12 23.17
CA PHE A 210 13.73 -10.14 23.67
C PHE A 210 14.47 -11.07 24.64
N PRO A 211 14.32 -10.89 25.97
CA PRO A 211 14.90 -11.80 26.95
C PRO A 211 14.38 -13.22 26.75
N LEU A 212 15.23 -14.20 26.47
CA LEU A 212 14.81 -15.60 26.30
C LEU A 212 14.63 -16.30 27.66
N SER A 213 15.44 -15.91 28.64
CA SER A 213 15.38 -16.36 30.03
C SER A 213 16.06 -15.30 30.92
N ARG A 214 16.21 -15.58 32.22
CA ARG A 214 17.06 -14.75 33.10
C ARG A 214 18.52 -14.63 32.63
N ASP A 215 19.03 -15.60 31.87
CA ASP A 215 20.44 -15.71 31.50
C ASP A 215 20.70 -15.38 30.03
N PHE A 216 19.69 -15.40 29.16
CA PHE A 216 19.88 -15.16 27.73
C PHE A 216 18.95 -14.08 27.20
N CYS A 217 19.46 -13.22 26.32
CA CYS A 217 18.67 -12.20 25.63
C CYS A 217 18.95 -12.26 24.13
N LEU A 218 17.89 -12.26 23.32
CA LEU A 218 17.97 -12.13 21.87
C LEU A 218 17.98 -10.64 21.50
N ILE A 219 18.98 -10.24 20.72
CA ILE A 219 19.15 -8.91 20.14
C ILE A 219 19.07 -9.05 18.62
N LEU A 220 18.10 -8.36 18.02
CA LEU A 220 17.90 -8.31 16.58
C LEU A 220 18.31 -6.93 16.08
N THR A 221 19.33 -6.87 15.23
CA THR A 221 19.92 -5.63 14.72
C THR A 221 19.80 -5.57 13.21
N ASN A 222 19.31 -4.46 12.65
CA ASN A 222 19.29 -4.28 11.21
C ASN A 222 20.72 -4.32 10.63
N LEU A 223 20.91 -5.07 9.54
CA LEU A 223 22.23 -5.34 8.97
C LEU A 223 23.03 -4.08 8.67
N GLU A 224 22.40 -3.06 8.06
CA GLU A 224 23.08 -1.79 7.72
C GLU A 224 23.62 -1.08 8.96
N TYR A 225 22.92 -1.14 10.08
CA TYR A 225 23.38 -0.51 11.32
C TYR A 225 24.46 -1.33 12.03
N ALA A 226 24.39 -2.67 11.96
CA ALA A 226 25.46 -3.53 12.45
C ALA A 226 26.78 -3.31 11.67
N GLN A 227 26.69 -3.07 10.36
CA GLN A 227 27.86 -2.83 9.49
C GLN A 227 28.35 -1.38 9.54
N ALA A 228 27.46 -0.41 9.68
CA ALA A 228 27.78 1.01 9.70
C ALA A 228 27.02 1.75 10.84
N PRO A 229 27.48 1.63 12.11
CA PRO A 229 26.80 2.21 13.27
C PRO A 229 26.70 3.73 13.27
N GLU A 230 27.61 4.41 12.56
CA GLU A 230 27.63 5.89 12.44
C GLU A 230 26.64 6.43 11.39
N GLY A 231 25.85 5.55 10.77
CA GLY A 231 24.84 5.90 9.78
C GLY A 231 23.62 6.63 10.36
N PRO A 232 22.71 7.11 9.49
CA PRO A 232 21.52 7.85 9.91
C PRO A 232 20.53 6.97 10.67
N ALA A 233 20.35 7.26 11.96
CA ALA A 233 19.58 6.43 12.89
C ALA A 233 18.08 6.33 12.60
N LEU A 234 17.52 7.36 11.96
CA LEU A 234 16.08 7.54 11.73
C LEU A 234 15.65 7.32 10.27
N GLU A 235 16.57 6.89 9.41
CA GLU A 235 16.19 6.48 8.05
C GLU A 235 15.65 5.05 8.06
N LYS A 236 14.73 4.73 7.15
CA LYS A 236 14.37 3.33 6.91
C LYS A 236 15.57 2.54 6.40
N ARG A 237 15.64 1.28 6.81
CA ARG A 237 16.56 0.32 6.22
C ARG A 237 16.25 0.09 4.75
N THR A 238 17.25 -0.35 4.01
CA THR A 238 17.09 -0.79 2.62
C THR A 238 16.06 -1.92 2.56
N PHE A 239 15.11 -1.77 1.63
CA PHE A 239 14.08 -2.76 1.31
C PHE A 239 13.24 -3.21 2.53
N ALA A 240 12.76 -2.25 3.34
CA ALA A 240 11.98 -2.48 4.56
C ALA A 240 10.50 -2.86 4.33
N ARG A 241 10.24 -3.98 3.63
CA ARG A 241 8.88 -4.51 3.43
C ARG A 241 8.53 -5.50 4.56
N ASN A 242 7.33 -5.36 5.12
CA ASN A 242 6.86 -6.22 6.22
C ASN A 242 6.55 -7.66 5.77
N TYR A 243 5.89 -7.84 4.62
CA TYR A 243 5.52 -9.15 4.09
C TYR A 243 6.20 -9.39 2.74
N ARG A 244 7.14 -10.34 2.70
CA ARG A 244 7.71 -10.90 1.46
C ARG A 244 8.27 -12.30 1.69
N ASN A 245 8.47 -13.01 0.60
CA ASN A 245 9.24 -14.24 0.60
C ASN A 245 10.73 -13.88 0.69
N SER A 246 11.39 -14.33 1.75
CA SER A 246 12.80 -14.10 2.01
C SER A 246 13.47 -15.41 2.37
N MET A 247 14.68 -15.63 1.86
CA MET A 247 15.54 -16.77 2.14
C MET A 247 16.64 -16.35 3.10
N VAL A 248 16.74 -17.04 4.24
CA VAL A 248 17.73 -16.75 5.28
C VAL A 248 18.30 -18.06 5.84
N SER A 249 19.53 -18.03 6.34
CA SER A 249 20.04 -19.14 7.15
C SER A 249 19.26 -19.21 8.47
N THR A 250 18.69 -20.37 8.77
CA THR A 250 17.93 -20.62 10.01
C THR A 250 18.81 -20.90 11.22
N VAL A 251 20.10 -21.16 10.99
CA VAL A 251 21.06 -21.54 12.05
C VAL A 251 22.07 -20.44 12.37
N ALA A 252 22.17 -19.41 11.52
CA ALA A 252 23.05 -18.27 11.75
C ALA A 252 22.57 -17.39 12.93
N PHE A 253 23.19 -17.58 14.09
CA PHE A 253 23.00 -16.82 15.32
C PHE A 253 24.34 -16.56 15.99
N VAL A 254 24.66 -15.29 16.26
CA VAL A 254 25.85 -14.92 17.03
C VAL A 254 25.61 -15.27 18.50
N ARG A 255 26.50 -16.07 19.11
CA ARG A 255 26.36 -16.53 20.52
C ARG A 255 27.62 -16.37 21.37
N THR A 256 28.61 -15.66 20.87
CA THR A 256 29.94 -15.59 21.49
C THR A 256 29.99 -14.65 22.69
N ARG A 257 29.09 -13.67 22.76
CA ARG A 257 29.14 -12.61 23.76
C ARG A 257 28.57 -13.03 25.12
N LYS A 258 29.42 -12.87 26.13
CA LYS A 258 29.05 -12.92 27.56
C LYS A 258 29.08 -11.52 28.13
N LEU A 259 27.98 -11.08 28.72
CA LEU A 259 27.83 -9.75 29.29
C LEU A 259 28.26 -9.74 30.75
N ASN A 260 28.83 -8.61 31.18
CA ASN A 260 29.06 -8.33 32.60
C ASN A 260 27.81 -7.72 33.26
N ASP A 261 27.86 -7.55 34.58
CA ASP A 261 26.76 -6.99 35.37
C ASP A 261 26.24 -5.64 34.86
N HIS A 262 27.17 -4.76 34.47
CA HIS A 262 26.84 -3.43 34.00
C HIS A 262 26.13 -3.45 32.65
N GLN A 263 26.59 -4.28 31.72
CA GLN A 263 25.97 -4.47 30.41
C GLN A 263 24.56 -5.07 30.52
N VAL A 264 24.36 -6.04 31.43
CA VAL A 264 23.03 -6.58 31.72
C VAL A 264 22.12 -5.51 32.32
N ALA A 265 22.64 -4.68 33.23
CA ALA A 265 21.89 -3.56 33.80
C ALA A 265 21.47 -2.53 32.74
N GLN A 266 22.35 -2.22 31.77
CA GLN A 266 22.02 -1.33 30.64
C GLN A 266 20.87 -1.88 29.78
N ILE A 267 20.87 -3.18 29.48
CA ILE A 267 19.74 -3.83 28.78
C ILE A 267 18.47 -3.76 29.63
N ASN A 268 18.57 -4.06 30.92
CA ASN A 268 17.43 -3.98 31.85
C ASN A 268 16.86 -2.56 31.94
N LEU A 269 17.69 -1.52 31.88
CA LEU A 269 17.23 -0.13 31.84
C LEU A 269 16.36 0.12 30.61
N VAL A 270 16.78 -0.35 29.42
CA VAL A 270 15.97 -0.25 28.20
C VAL A 270 14.63 -0.95 28.35
N LEU A 271 14.63 -2.20 28.85
CA LEU A 271 13.41 -2.99 29.08
C LEU A 271 12.45 -2.28 30.06
N LYS A 272 12.97 -1.72 31.14
CA LYS A 272 12.19 -0.99 32.15
C LYS A 272 11.61 0.30 31.58
N CYS A 273 12.41 1.10 30.89
CA CYS A 273 11.96 2.38 30.31
C CYS A 273 10.90 2.20 29.20
N ARG A 274 10.82 1.01 28.60
CA ARG A 274 9.89 0.71 27.50
C ARG A 274 8.66 -0.09 27.93
N ALA A 275 8.68 -0.63 29.14
CA ALA A 275 7.54 -1.26 29.79
C ALA A 275 6.39 -0.26 29.99
N ARG A 276 5.16 -0.75 30.02
CA ARG A 276 3.96 0.07 30.24
C ARG A 276 3.77 0.34 31.73
N ARG A 277 3.78 -0.70 32.56
CA ARG A 277 3.44 -0.62 33.98
C ARG A 277 4.21 -1.61 34.84
N TYR A 278 4.35 -2.86 34.41
CA TYR A 278 4.93 -3.92 35.23
C TYR A 278 6.27 -4.42 34.68
N ILE A 279 7.21 -4.66 35.59
CA ILE A 279 8.42 -5.45 35.35
C ILE A 279 8.58 -6.53 36.44
N ALA A 280 9.32 -7.58 36.14
CA ALA A 280 9.58 -8.68 37.07
C ALA A 280 11.00 -9.26 36.92
N ALA A 281 11.50 -9.85 38.00
CA ALA A 281 12.80 -10.50 38.06
C ALA A 281 12.84 -11.54 39.18
N GLY A 282 13.84 -12.42 39.15
CA GLY A 282 14.07 -13.39 40.22
C GLY A 282 14.45 -12.76 41.58
N ARG A 283 15.03 -11.56 41.56
CA ARG A 283 15.43 -10.79 42.74
C ARG A 283 14.99 -9.34 42.64
N ASP A 284 14.58 -8.79 43.78
CA ASP A 284 14.04 -7.43 43.94
C ASP A 284 15.05 -6.36 43.50
N GLU A 285 16.33 -6.56 43.83
CA GLU A 285 17.45 -5.66 43.48
C GLU A 285 17.58 -5.43 41.95
N LEU A 286 17.25 -6.45 41.15
CA LEU A 286 17.40 -6.40 39.69
C LEU A 286 16.36 -5.48 39.01
N LEU A 287 15.30 -5.08 39.73
CA LEU A 287 14.22 -4.24 39.22
C LEU A 287 14.58 -2.75 39.17
N HIS A 288 15.79 -2.38 39.62
CA HIS A 288 16.26 -1.00 39.72
C HIS A 288 17.57 -0.75 38.95
N PRO A 289 17.63 -1.03 37.63
CA PRO A 289 18.84 -0.82 36.83
C PRO A 289 19.30 0.64 36.78
N GLU A 290 18.41 1.60 37.02
CA GLU A 290 18.74 3.03 37.13
C GLU A 290 19.69 3.37 38.28
N GLY A 291 19.86 2.46 39.26
CA GLY A 291 20.80 2.65 40.36
C GLY A 291 22.26 2.41 39.97
N SER A 292 22.52 1.65 38.89
CA SER A 292 23.87 1.30 38.43
C SER A 292 24.23 1.90 37.08
N VAL A 293 23.24 2.20 36.23
CA VAL A 293 23.45 2.76 34.90
C VAL A 293 23.36 4.28 34.95
N THR A 294 24.43 4.97 34.53
CA THR A 294 24.50 6.45 34.53
C THR A 294 24.65 7.04 33.13
N GLU A 295 24.92 6.18 32.15
CA GLU A 295 25.11 6.56 30.76
C GLU A 295 23.84 7.15 30.15
N PRO A 296 23.96 8.18 29.29
CA PRO A 296 22.87 8.67 28.47
C PRO A 296 22.24 7.56 27.60
N TRP A 297 20.94 7.70 27.31
CA TRP A 297 20.19 6.75 26.48
C TRP A 297 20.92 6.37 25.18
N ALA A 298 21.52 7.34 24.49
CA ALA A 298 22.19 7.11 23.22
C ALA A 298 23.43 6.19 23.34
N GLU A 299 24.14 6.24 24.47
CA GLU A 299 25.37 5.47 24.72
C GLU A 299 25.08 4.00 25.02
N LEU A 300 23.83 3.65 25.39
CA LEU A 300 23.41 2.25 25.57
C LEU A 300 23.57 1.41 24.30
N ARG A 301 23.73 2.07 23.13
CA ARG A 301 24.00 1.41 21.85
C ARG A 301 25.28 0.57 21.87
N GLU A 302 26.30 0.98 22.64
CA GLU A 302 27.61 0.31 22.67
C GLU A 302 27.52 -1.10 23.25
N THR A 303 26.54 -1.33 24.13
CA THR A 303 26.24 -2.66 24.68
C THR A 303 25.37 -3.49 23.76
N LEU A 304 24.50 -2.86 22.96
CA LEU A 304 23.57 -3.57 22.10
C LEU A 304 24.17 -3.92 20.73
N LEU A 305 25.17 -3.19 20.25
CA LEU A 305 25.78 -3.43 18.94
C LEU A 305 26.51 -4.78 18.90
N PRO A 306 26.22 -5.65 17.89
CA PRO A 306 26.97 -6.89 17.69
C PRO A 306 28.41 -6.57 17.25
N ARG A 307 29.38 -7.40 17.68
CA ARG A 307 30.82 -7.13 17.45
C ARG A 307 31.47 -8.05 16.43
N ASP A 308 31.11 -9.32 16.46
CA ASP A 308 31.78 -10.37 15.68
C ASP A 308 30.76 -11.16 14.85
N GLN A 309 31.27 -12.04 13.96
CA GLN A 309 30.46 -12.97 13.14
C GLN A 309 29.44 -12.31 12.19
N LEU A 310 29.61 -11.01 11.90
CA LEU A 310 28.76 -10.30 10.94
C LEU A 310 28.85 -10.89 9.51
N TYR A 311 29.92 -11.62 9.19
CA TYR A 311 30.10 -12.28 7.88
C TYR A 311 29.06 -13.38 7.62
N GLU A 312 28.37 -13.88 8.65
CA GLU A 312 27.27 -14.86 8.50
C GLU A 312 25.97 -14.21 8.03
N PHE A 313 25.91 -12.88 8.02
CA PHE A 313 24.74 -12.10 7.64
C PHE A 313 25.05 -11.23 6.41
N GLY A 314 24.05 -11.09 5.54
CA GLY A 314 24.20 -10.36 4.28
C GLY A 314 24.76 -11.23 3.15
N GLY A 315 25.50 -10.60 2.23
CA GLY A 315 25.99 -11.24 1.01
C GLY A 315 24.90 -11.44 -0.06
N GLU A 316 25.18 -12.29 -1.05
CA GLU A 316 24.24 -12.70 -2.08
C GLU A 316 23.97 -14.20 -1.96
N ILE A 317 22.71 -14.61 -2.04
CA ILE A 317 22.27 -16.01 -2.01
C ILE A 317 21.91 -16.43 -3.42
N TYR A 318 22.45 -17.58 -3.85
CA TYR A 318 22.07 -18.26 -5.08
C TYR A 318 21.60 -19.68 -4.73
N ALA A 319 20.37 -20.02 -5.08
CA ALA A 319 19.80 -21.34 -4.83
C ALA A 319 19.25 -21.93 -6.13
N LYS A 320 19.76 -23.11 -6.53
CA LYS A 320 19.28 -23.84 -7.70
C LYS A 320 18.25 -24.88 -7.26
N PHE A 321 17.05 -24.83 -7.85
CA PHE A 321 15.96 -25.78 -7.60
C PHE A 321 16.01 -26.96 -8.56
N GLU A 322 15.26 -28.01 -8.24
CA GLU A 322 15.19 -29.26 -9.02
C GLU A 322 14.70 -29.04 -10.46
N ASP A 323 13.84 -28.04 -10.67
CA ASP A 323 13.32 -27.63 -11.98
C ASP A 323 14.34 -26.82 -12.81
N GLY A 324 15.53 -26.56 -12.26
CA GLY A 324 16.59 -25.79 -12.90
C GLY A 324 16.51 -24.27 -12.66
N HIS A 325 15.46 -23.77 -12.00
CA HIS A 325 15.36 -22.36 -11.62
C HIS A 325 16.49 -21.98 -10.65
N VAL A 326 17.07 -20.80 -10.86
CA VAL A 326 18.05 -20.22 -9.94
C VAL A 326 17.41 -19.00 -9.29
N HIS A 327 17.22 -19.09 -7.97
CA HIS A 327 16.83 -17.96 -7.15
C HIS A 327 18.06 -17.16 -6.77
N PHE A 328 17.97 -15.85 -6.95
CA PHE A 328 18.92 -14.87 -6.45
C PHE A 328 18.25 -14.08 -5.32
N GLN A 329 19.03 -13.74 -4.29
CA GLN A 329 18.65 -12.77 -3.29
C GLN A 329 19.86 -11.97 -2.84
N ASP A 330 19.73 -10.66 -2.69
CA ASP A 330 20.78 -9.85 -2.07
C ASP A 330 20.68 -9.79 -0.53
N ALA A 331 21.59 -9.04 0.08
CA ALA A 331 21.71 -8.92 1.53
C ALA A 331 20.46 -8.34 2.22
N PHE A 332 19.55 -7.74 1.47
CA PHE A 332 18.35 -7.10 1.97
C PHE A 332 17.07 -7.81 1.56
N GLY A 333 17.15 -8.96 0.88
CA GLY A 333 15.97 -9.73 0.49
C GLY A 333 15.46 -9.44 -0.93
N ARG A 334 16.15 -8.62 -1.74
CA ARG A 334 15.73 -8.31 -3.12
C ARG A 334 16.09 -9.47 -4.05
N THR A 335 15.15 -9.87 -4.91
CA THR A 335 15.33 -10.95 -5.89
C THR A 335 15.88 -10.48 -7.24
N GLU A 336 16.08 -9.17 -7.39
CA GLU A 336 16.87 -8.56 -8.46
C GLU A 336 17.73 -7.42 -7.90
N LYS A 337 18.86 -7.14 -8.56
CA LYS A 337 19.70 -6.00 -8.20
C LYS A 337 19.02 -4.68 -8.57
N PRO A 338 19.24 -3.60 -7.81
CA PRO A 338 18.77 -2.27 -8.19
C PRO A 338 19.25 -1.89 -9.59
N ARG A 339 18.37 -1.30 -10.38
CA ARG A 339 18.71 -0.83 -11.72
C ARG A 339 19.32 0.56 -11.62
N GLU A 340 20.62 0.67 -11.90
CA GLU A 340 21.38 1.91 -11.71
C GLU A 340 20.77 3.11 -12.46
N PHE A 341 20.22 2.89 -13.66
CA PHE A 341 19.59 3.96 -14.46
C PHE A 341 18.29 4.52 -13.86
N LEU A 342 17.71 3.85 -12.84
CA LEU A 342 16.58 4.35 -12.07
C LEU A 342 17.01 5.11 -10.81
N LEU A 343 18.29 5.06 -10.42
CA LEU A 343 18.78 5.76 -9.25
C LEU A 343 19.13 7.20 -9.59
N LYS A 344 18.82 8.12 -8.68
CA LYS A 344 19.22 9.53 -8.76
C LYS A 344 20.50 9.74 -7.96
N PRO A 345 21.38 10.64 -8.43
CA PRO A 345 22.57 10.99 -7.66
C PRO A 345 22.18 11.65 -6.34
N ALA A 346 22.81 11.20 -5.26
CA ALA A 346 22.62 11.78 -3.94
C ALA A 346 22.93 13.29 -3.96
N ARG A 347 22.03 14.08 -3.37
CA ARG A 347 22.19 15.55 -3.32
C ARG A 347 22.65 15.96 -1.93
N SER A 348 23.79 16.64 -1.85
CA SER A 348 24.30 17.21 -0.60
C SER A 348 23.51 18.44 -0.12
N LYS A 349 22.79 19.11 -1.03
CA LYS A 349 21.96 20.29 -0.73
C LYS A 349 20.61 20.23 -1.46
N PRO A 350 19.54 20.81 -0.89
CA PRO A 350 18.28 20.97 -1.61
C PRO A 350 18.45 21.82 -2.89
N PRO A 351 17.60 21.63 -3.91
CA PRO A 351 17.56 22.47 -5.11
C PRO A 351 17.33 23.94 -4.77
N LYS A 352 17.72 24.88 -5.65
CA LYS A 352 17.29 26.28 -5.49
C LYS A 352 15.79 26.39 -5.72
N PRO A 353 15.11 27.42 -5.17
CA PRO A 353 13.65 27.55 -5.27
C PRO A 353 13.07 27.51 -6.70
N GLY A 354 13.80 28.04 -7.69
CA GLY A 354 13.37 28.04 -9.10
C GLY A 354 13.74 26.77 -9.89
N ASP A 355 14.61 25.92 -9.34
CA ASP A 355 15.05 24.71 -10.02
C ASP A 355 13.95 23.63 -9.98
N ALA A 356 14.04 22.66 -10.88
CA ALA A 356 13.18 21.48 -10.86
C ALA A 356 13.28 20.74 -9.53
N CYS A 357 12.13 20.31 -9.01
CA CYS A 357 12.07 19.59 -7.75
C CYS A 357 12.73 18.21 -7.86
N GLY A 358 13.48 17.79 -6.83
CA GLY A 358 14.15 16.48 -6.79
C GLY A 358 13.20 15.28 -6.86
N CYS A 359 11.92 15.46 -6.51
CA CYS A 359 10.92 14.39 -6.59
C CYS A 359 10.45 14.06 -8.01
N GLY A 360 10.93 14.79 -9.03
CA GLY A 360 10.59 14.50 -10.43
C GLY A 360 9.17 14.90 -10.88
N SER A 361 8.47 15.72 -10.09
CA SER A 361 7.07 16.11 -10.37
C SER A 361 6.88 17.09 -11.53
N GLY A 362 7.95 17.61 -12.15
CA GLY A 362 7.89 18.69 -13.13
C GLY A 362 7.80 20.10 -12.52
N ASP A 363 7.15 20.24 -11.36
CA ASP A 363 7.10 21.50 -10.60
C ASP A 363 8.47 22.06 -10.17
N ALA A 364 8.54 23.38 -10.05
CA ALA A 364 9.63 24.07 -9.36
C ALA A 364 9.69 23.70 -7.86
N TYR A 365 10.89 23.60 -7.30
CA TYR A 365 11.08 23.20 -5.90
C TYR A 365 10.30 24.07 -4.91
N ARG A 366 10.18 25.39 -5.16
CA ARG A 366 9.46 26.35 -4.32
C ARG A 366 7.98 26.01 -4.12
N THR A 367 7.31 25.50 -5.16
CA THR A 367 5.87 25.18 -5.12
C THR A 367 5.63 23.71 -4.81
N CYS A 368 6.62 22.84 -5.00
CA CYS A 368 6.54 21.41 -4.75
C CYS A 368 6.99 20.99 -3.33
N CYS A 369 8.24 20.54 -3.17
CA CYS A 369 8.68 19.92 -1.91
C CYS A 369 9.18 20.91 -0.85
N LYS A 370 9.53 22.15 -1.22
CA LYS A 370 10.00 23.15 -0.26
C LYS A 370 9.04 23.42 0.92
N PRO A 371 7.72 23.61 0.71
CA PRO A 371 6.79 23.87 1.82
C PRO A 371 6.42 22.62 2.63
N ARG A 372 6.89 21.43 2.25
CA ARG A 372 6.47 20.16 2.84
C ARG A 372 7.50 19.61 3.82
N PRO A 373 7.09 18.97 4.94
CA PRO A 373 7.98 18.13 5.74
C PRO A 373 8.61 17.02 4.90
N ALA A 374 9.83 16.59 5.25
CA ALA A 374 10.54 15.55 4.50
C ALA A 374 9.74 14.24 4.36
N ALA A 375 9.04 13.84 5.42
CA ALA A 375 8.23 12.63 5.47
C ALA A 375 7.01 12.64 4.52
N LEU A 376 6.56 13.83 4.08
CA LEU A 376 5.47 14.01 3.13
C LEU A 376 5.96 14.32 1.70
N ARG A 377 7.22 14.00 1.39
CA ARG A 377 7.79 14.15 0.04
C ARG A 377 7.90 12.77 -0.64
N PRO A 378 7.60 12.65 -1.93
CA PRO A 378 7.99 11.48 -2.71
C PRO A 378 9.51 11.34 -2.80
N SER A 379 9.99 10.15 -3.13
CA SER A 379 11.42 9.82 -3.25
C SER A 379 12.22 10.84 -4.07
N TRP A 380 13.41 11.19 -3.59
CA TRP A 380 14.42 11.93 -4.36
C TRP A 380 15.57 11.04 -4.82
N ASP A 381 15.58 9.77 -4.40
CA ASP A 381 16.70 8.85 -4.61
C ASP A 381 16.55 8.05 -5.90
N GLU A 382 15.35 8.08 -6.51
CA GLU A 382 14.99 7.27 -7.66
C GLU A 382 14.13 8.05 -8.65
N SER A 383 14.16 7.62 -9.91
CA SER A 383 13.27 8.08 -10.97
C SER A 383 11.81 7.93 -10.54
N SER A 384 11.10 9.04 -10.56
CA SER A 384 9.70 9.16 -10.20
C SER A 384 8.79 8.47 -11.21
N ILE A 385 7.52 8.31 -10.85
CA ILE A 385 6.47 7.78 -11.73
C ILE A 385 6.41 8.56 -13.05
N ARG A 386 6.42 9.90 -12.97
CA ARG A 386 6.41 10.79 -14.14
C ARG A 386 7.65 10.59 -15.02
N GLU A 387 8.85 10.58 -14.44
CA GLU A 387 10.10 10.39 -15.19
C GLU A 387 10.17 9.02 -15.88
N ARG A 388 9.65 7.96 -15.24
CA ARG A 388 9.53 6.62 -15.83
C ARG A 388 8.56 6.63 -17.01
N ASN A 389 7.39 7.25 -16.88
CA ASN A 389 6.42 7.36 -17.99
C ASN A 389 6.95 8.20 -19.16
N LEU A 390 7.63 9.31 -18.90
CA LEU A 390 8.28 10.10 -19.96
C LEU A 390 9.37 9.31 -20.69
N SER A 391 10.09 8.43 -19.98
CA SER A 391 11.09 7.55 -20.58
C SER A 391 10.43 6.47 -21.44
N LEU A 392 9.35 5.86 -20.95
CA LEU A 392 8.53 4.92 -21.72
C LEU A 392 7.97 5.57 -22.98
N HIS A 393 7.46 6.79 -22.88
CA HIS A 393 6.93 7.56 -24.01
C HIS A 393 7.94 7.75 -25.14
N ARG A 394 9.14 8.24 -24.80
CA ARG A 394 10.24 8.37 -25.77
C ARG A 394 10.61 7.02 -26.37
N GLY A 395 10.65 5.96 -25.56
CA GLY A 395 10.94 4.62 -26.02
C GLY A 395 9.89 4.07 -26.99
N ILE A 396 8.60 4.26 -26.70
CA ILE A 396 7.49 3.85 -27.59
C ILE A 396 7.57 4.60 -28.92
N ILE A 397 7.76 5.92 -28.90
CA ILE A 397 7.95 6.72 -30.13
C ILE A 397 9.09 6.14 -30.97
N ASN A 398 10.23 5.82 -30.36
CA ASN A 398 11.39 5.30 -31.06
C ASN A 398 11.19 3.86 -31.58
N ILE A 399 10.62 2.96 -30.76
CA ILE A 399 10.41 1.54 -31.12
C ILE A 399 9.36 1.41 -32.23
N LEU A 400 8.27 2.18 -32.14
CA LEU A 400 7.20 2.19 -33.13
C LEU A 400 7.51 3.11 -34.32
N ARG A 401 8.59 3.90 -34.25
CA ARG A 401 9.01 4.88 -35.27
C ARG A 401 7.89 5.86 -35.63
N LEU A 402 7.36 6.52 -34.61
CA LEU A 402 6.28 7.52 -34.75
C LEU A 402 6.88 8.86 -35.24
N ASP A 403 7.47 8.85 -36.45
CA ASP A 403 8.11 10.02 -37.07
C ASP A 403 7.08 10.99 -37.66
N PRO A 404 7.36 12.31 -37.70
CA PRO A 404 6.45 13.31 -38.27
C PRO A 404 6.01 12.94 -39.70
N GLY A 405 4.71 12.81 -39.91
CA GLY A 405 4.11 12.48 -41.21
C GLY A 405 3.78 11.00 -41.43
N ARG A 406 4.11 10.11 -40.48
CA ARG A 406 3.70 8.70 -40.55
C ARG A 406 2.29 8.55 -39.98
N ASP A 407 1.38 8.01 -40.78
CA ASP A 407 0.00 7.80 -40.34
C ASP A 407 -0.14 6.54 -39.45
N TRP A 408 -1.18 6.52 -38.63
CA TRP A 408 -1.45 5.41 -37.71
C TRP A 408 -1.82 4.11 -38.43
N THR A 409 -2.39 4.19 -39.62
CA THR A 409 -2.73 3.02 -40.45
C THR A 409 -1.46 2.27 -40.86
N THR A 410 -0.42 2.99 -41.28
CA THR A 410 0.90 2.46 -41.61
C THR A 410 1.54 1.82 -40.39
N VAL A 411 1.49 2.48 -39.23
CA VAL A 411 2.01 1.92 -37.97
C VAL A 411 1.33 0.59 -37.64
N ARG A 412 0.00 0.49 -37.78
CA ARG A 412 -0.76 -0.74 -37.52
C ARG A 412 -0.48 -1.86 -38.51
N ARG A 413 -0.26 -1.55 -39.79
CA ARG A 413 0.08 -2.52 -40.83
C ARG A 413 1.48 -3.11 -40.63
N GLU A 414 2.42 -2.28 -40.17
CA GLU A 414 3.83 -2.66 -39.99
C GLU A 414 4.18 -3.12 -38.57
N LEU A 415 3.21 -3.17 -37.65
CA LEU A 415 3.44 -3.56 -36.25
C LEU A 415 3.93 -5.00 -36.16
N THR A 416 5.10 -5.21 -35.55
CA THR A 416 5.69 -6.55 -35.41
C THR A 416 5.66 -7.08 -33.97
N ASP A 417 5.69 -8.40 -33.85
CA ASP A 417 5.85 -9.12 -32.57
C ASP A 417 7.09 -8.65 -31.79
N GLU A 418 8.18 -8.34 -32.50
CA GLU A 418 9.41 -7.80 -31.90
C GLU A 418 9.22 -6.40 -31.31
N GLN A 419 8.48 -5.52 -31.99
CA GLN A 419 8.16 -4.19 -31.47
C GLN A 419 7.31 -4.27 -30.20
N ILE A 420 6.28 -5.12 -30.20
CA ILE A 420 5.43 -5.36 -29.03
C ILE A 420 6.29 -5.84 -27.86
N SER A 421 7.10 -6.88 -28.08
CA SER A 421 7.98 -7.45 -27.05
C SER A 421 8.97 -6.41 -26.49
N LYS A 422 9.60 -5.59 -27.36
CA LYS A 422 10.51 -4.51 -26.94
C LYS A 422 9.84 -3.47 -26.06
N VAL A 423 8.61 -3.07 -26.35
CA VAL A 423 7.88 -2.10 -25.52
C VAL A 423 7.53 -2.69 -24.15
N TYR A 424 7.08 -3.94 -24.09
CA TYR A 424 6.81 -4.60 -22.81
C TYR A 424 8.08 -4.82 -21.98
N HIS A 425 9.21 -5.17 -22.62
CA HIS A 425 10.50 -5.21 -21.95
C HIS A 425 10.93 -3.85 -21.40
N LEU A 426 10.71 -2.76 -22.16
CA LEU A 426 10.99 -1.42 -21.68
C LEU A 426 10.11 -1.05 -20.47
N TYR A 427 8.82 -1.40 -20.50
CA TYR A 427 7.92 -1.18 -19.38
C TYR A 427 8.36 -1.93 -18.13
N GLU A 428 8.66 -3.24 -18.25
CA GLU A 428 9.25 -4.04 -17.17
C GLU A 428 10.56 -3.43 -16.68
N ALA A 429 11.37 -2.88 -17.60
CA ALA A 429 12.64 -2.28 -17.21
C ALA A 429 12.51 -1.03 -16.35
N LEU A 430 11.47 -0.25 -16.57
CA LEU A 430 11.16 0.94 -15.80
C LEU A 430 10.43 0.61 -14.49
N TRP A 431 9.88 -0.60 -14.35
CA TRP A 431 9.10 -1.03 -13.19
C TRP A 431 9.56 -2.36 -12.60
N PRO A 432 10.80 -2.45 -12.06
CA PRO A 432 11.27 -3.62 -11.32
C PRO A 432 10.25 -4.08 -10.27
N LEU A 433 10.08 -5.39 -10.06
CA LEU A 433 9.14 -5.92 -9.06
C LEU A 433 9.52 -5.50 -7.62
N GLU A 434 10.80 -5.20 -7.41
CA GLU A 434 11.33 -4.69 -6.15
C GLU A 434 11.12 -3.19 -5.93
N THR A 435 10.41 -2.50 -6.84
CA THR A 435 10.07 -1.08 -6.68
C THR A 435 9.20 -0.85 -5.44
N ASP A 436 9.63 0.02 -4.53
CA ASP A 436 8.77 0.55 -3.45
C ASP A 436 7.83 1.62 -4.03
N LEU A 437 6.69 1.18 -4.56
CA LEU A 437 5.71 2.08 -5.18
C LEU A 437 5.20 3.14 -4.19
N LEU A 438 4.99 2.79 -2.92
CA LEU A 438 4.54 3.73 -1.89
C LEU A 438 5.54 4.88 -1.74
N LYS A 439 6.85 4.64 -1.81
CA LYS A 439 7.89 5.69 -1.77
C LYS A 439 7.78 6.67 -2.94
N LEU A 440 7.32 6.22 -4.10
CA LEU A 440 7.18 7.03 -5.33
C LEU A 440 5.84 7.77 -5.42
N LEU A 441 4.79 7.24 -4.78
CA LEU A 441 3.46 7.84 -4.79
C LEU A 441 3.43 9.22 -4.12
N PRO A 442 2.53 10.12 -4.55
CA PRO A 442 2.19 11.32 -3.80
C PRO A 442 1.82 10.98 -2.35
N LYS A 443 2.06 11.92 -1.43
CA LYS A 443 1.75 11.77 -0.01
C LYS A 443 0.48 12.56 0.35
N PRO A 444 -0.21 12.25 1.46
CA PRO A 444 -1.39 12.99 1.92
C PRO A 444 -0.99 14.37 2.47
N ASP A 445 -0.51 15.24 1.59
CA ASP A 445 0.04 16.58 1.86
C ASP A 445 -1.00 17.70 1.76
N GLY A 446 -2.27 17.34 1.55
CA GLY A 446 -3.40 18.27 1.43
C GLY A 446 -3.56 18.91 0.05
N ARG A 447 -2.74 18.58 -0.95
CA ARG A 447 -3.04 19.00 -2.34
C ARG A 447 -4.31 18.27 -2.83
N PRO A 448 -5.16 18.94 -3.62
CA PRO A 448 -6.33 18.31 -4.23
C PRO A 448 -5.89 17.24 -5.23
N ARG A 449 -6.36 16.01 -5.02
CA ARG A 449 -6.13 14.87 -5.92
C ARG A 449 -7.36 13.98 -5.98
N ALA A 450 -7.45 13.18 -7.04
CA ALA A 450 -8.44 12.13 -7.16
C ALA A 450 -7.82 10.83 -7.71
N VAL A 451 -8.26 9.67 -7.24
CA VAL A 451 -8.02 8.38 -7.87
C VAL A 451 -9.21 8.09 -8.79
N PHE A 452 -8.94 7.86 -10.08
CA PHE A 452 -9.95 7.36 -10.99
C PHE A 452 -10.11 5.85 -10.82
N THR A 453 -11.34 5.37 -10.68
CA THR A 453 -11.70 3.95 -10.79
C THR A 453 -12.80 3.78 -11.82
N GLY A 454 -12.56 2.96 -12.84
CA GLY A 454 -13.46 2.84 -13.98
C GLY A 454 -12.87 1.95 -15.06
N SER A 455 -13.48 1.99 -16.25
CA SER A 455 -12.96 1.20 -17.38
C SER A 455 -11.71 1.87 -17.93
N ILE A 456 -10.56 1.17 -17.89
CA ILE A 456 -9.28 1.63 -18.45
C ILE A 456 -9.24 1.28 -19.94
N HIS A 457 -9.87 2.13 -20.75
CA HIS A 457 -9.93 1.99 -22.20
C HIS A 457 -9.83 3.37 -22.89
N PRO A 458 -9.16 3.49 -24.06
CA PRO A 458 -9.05 4.76 -24.80
C PRO A 458 -10.38 5.51 -24.96
N GLU A 459 -11.42 4.78 -25.33
CA GLU A 459 -12.74 5.35 -25.66
C GLU A 459 -13.58 5.75 -24.43
N THR A 460 -13.27 5.22 -23.24
CA THR A 460 -14.03 5.54 -22.02
C THR A 460 -13.37 6.65 -21.21
N LEU A 461 -12.02 6.70 -21.18
CA LEU A 461 -11.31 7.73 -20.41
C LEU A 461 -11.43 9.11 -21.04
N ILE A 462 -11.46 9.18 -22.37
CA ILE A 462 -11.54 10.45 -23.10
C ILE A 462 -12.82 11.23 -22.76
N GLU A 463 -13.92 10.54 -22.46
CA GLU A 463 -15.21 11.15 -22.21
C GLU A 463 -15.23 12.02 -20.94
N PHE A 464 -14.57 11.58 -19.86
CA PHE A 464 -14.61 12.27 -18.56
C PHE A 464 -13.27 12.28 -17.82
N ALA A 465 -12.54 11.17 -17.82
CA ALA A 465 -11.35 11.02 -16.99
C ALA A 465 -10.22 11.97 -17.41
N PHE A 466 -10.03 12.22 -18.70
CA PHE A 466 -8.97 13.12 -19.18
C PHE A 466 -9.16 14.57 -18.74
N ALA A 467 -10.40 15.09 -18.74
CA ALA A 467 -10.71 16.45 -18.29
C ALA A 467 -10.96 16.56 -16.78
N ALA A 468 -11.07 15.44 -16.06
CA ALA A 468 -11.25 15.43 -14.61
C ALA A 468 -10.21 16.23 -13.81
N PRO A 469 -8.91 16.30 -14.19
CA PRO A 469 -7.93 17.10 -13.46
C PRO A 469 -8.27 18.59 -13.35
N LEU A 470 -9.00 19.14 -14.33
CA LEU A 470 -9.45 20.54 -14.33
C LEU A 470 -10.40 20.84 -13.15
N TYR A 471 -11.08 19.82 -12.64
CA TYR A 471 -12.09 19.93 -11.59
C TYR A 471 -11.61 19.41 -10.24
N PHE A 472 -10.88 18.29 -10.22
CA PHE A 472 -10.57 17.55 -8.99
C PHE A 472 -9.11 17.69 -8.54
N GLY A 473 -8.25 18.31 -9.35
CA GLY A 473 -6.80 18.39 -9.11
C GLY A 473 -6.04 17.24 -9.74
N GLU A 474 -4.86 16.89 -9.22
CA GLU A 474 -4.03 15.83 -9.80
C GLU A 474 -4.80 14.49 -9.84
N LEU A 475 -4.88 13.86 -11.01
CA LEU A 475 -5.60 12.59 -11.19
C LEU A 475 -4.64 11.41 -11.19
N ILE A 476 -4.91 10.42 -10.36
CA ILE A 476 -4.19 9.15 -10.32
C ILE A 476 -4.98 8.13 -11.14
N VAL A 477 -4.31 7.55 -12.13
CA VAL A 477 -4.91 6.59 -13.08
C VAL A 477 -4.01 5.36 -13.16
N GLU A 478 -4.61 4.17 -13.20
CA GLU A 478 -3.86 2.93 -13.40
C GLU A 478 -3.33 2.84 -14.85
N HIS A 479 -2.09 2.39 -14.98
CA HIS A 479 -1.34 2.33 -16.23
C HIS A 479 -1.96 1.29 -17.18
N PRO A 480 -2.07 1.60 -18.49
CA PRO A 480 -2.74 0.71 -19.43
C PRO A 480 -1.94 -0.57 -19.75
N PHE A 481 -0.61 -0.54 -19.63
CA PHE A 481 0.23 -1.73 -19.85
C PHE A 481 0.20 -2.69 -18.67
N THR A 482 0.04 -3.97 -18.99
CA THR A 482 0.19 -5.08 -18.04
C THR A 482 1.67 -5.35 -17.75
N HIS A 483 2.02 -5.59 -16.49
CA HIS A 483 3.40 -5.87 -16.12
C HIS A 483 3.81 -7.31 -16.46
N ASN A 484 4.88 -7.50 -17.25
CA ASN A 484 5.32 -8.82 -17.72
C ASN A 484 5.60 -9.80 -16.56
N GLY A 485 6.29 -9.33 -15.52
CA GLY A 485 6.61 -10.14 -14.34
C GLY A 485 5.41 -10.49 -13.45
N ALA A 486 4.23 -9.90 -13.67
CA ALA A 486 3.02 -10.19 -12.91
C ALA A 486 2.06 -11.15 -13.62
N VAL A 487 2.40 -11.59 -14.84
CA VAL A 487 1.58 -12.49 -15.66
C VAL A 487 2.19 -13.89 -15.68
N ALA A 488 1.33 -14.91 -15.64
CA ALA A 488 1.77 -16.31 -15.75
C ALA A 488 2.51 -16.57 -17.07
N GLY A 489 3.57 -17.39 -17.04
CA GLY A 489 4.51 -17.58 -18.16
C GLY A 489 3.86 -17.75 -19.55
N LYS A 490 2.86 -18.63 -19.66
CA LYS A 490 2.13 -18.90 -20.92
C LYS A 490 1.32 -17.73 -21.48
N TYR A 491 1.15 -16.65 -20.72
CA TYR A 491 0.42 -15.46 -21.12
C TYR A 491 1.30 -14.21 -21.13
N LYS A 492 2.62 -14.34 -20.91
CA LYS A 492 3.52 -13.19 -20.89
C LYS A 492 3.52 -12.49 -22.25
N PRO A 493 3.36 -11.16 -22.30
CA PRO A 493 3.36 -10.40 -23.56
C PRO A 493 4.72 -10.42 -24.26
N VAL A 494 5.81 -10.58 -23.51
CA VAL A 494 7.16 -10.72 -24.07
C VAL A 494 7.35 -12.05 -24.79
N ASP A 495 6.81 -13.13 -24.23
CA ASP A 495 6.94 -14.49 -24.75
C ASP A 495 5.88 -14.81 -25.82
N ASN A 496 4.72 -14.15 -25.77
CA ASN A 496 3.57 -14.39 -26.66
C ASN A 496 3.06 -13.10 -27.34
N PRO A 497 3.93 -12.25 -27.91
CA PRO A 497 3.58 -10.92 -28.40
C PRO A 497 2.50 -10.93 -29.48
N ARG A 498 2.44 -11.99 -30.30
CA ARG A 498 1.43 -12.15 -31.36
C ARG A 498 -0.01 -12.09 -30.82
N SER A 499 -0.26 -12.68 -29.65
CA SER A 499 -1.61 -12.67 -29.06
C SER A 499 -2.00 -11.31 -28.47
N TYR A 500 -1.07 -10.36 -28.39
CA TYR A 500 -1.28 -9.06 -27.76
C TYR A 500 -1.53 -7.91 -28.73
N HIS A 501 -1.59 -8.12 -30.05
CA HIS A 501 -1.72 -7.02 -31.02
C HIS A 501 -2.88 -6.08 -30.70
N LEU A 502 -4.08 -6.62 -30.45
CA LEU A 502 -5.25 -5.80 -30.12
C LEU A 502 -5.08 -5.04 -28.79
N GLU A 503 -4.66 -5.71 -27.73
CA GLU A 503 -4.47 -5.09 -26.40
C GLU A 503 -3.31 -4.09 -26.39
N PHE A 504 -2.28 -4.34 -27.18
CA PHE A 504 -1.15 -3.43 -27.37
C PHE A 504 -1.61 -2.13 -28.03
N LEU A 505 -2.43 -2.19 -29.08
CA LEU A 505 -2.97 -1.00 -29.73
C LEU A 505 -3.83 -0.17 -28.75
N LYS A 506 -4.72 -0.81 -27.98
CA LYS A 506 -5.48 -0.13 -26.92
C LYS A 506 -4.56 0.54 -25.91
N ALA A 507 -3.53 -0.16 -25.44
CA ALA A 507 -2.61 0.36 -24.44
C ALA A 507 -1.78 1.54 -24.97
N VAL A 508 -1.23 1.43 -26.18
CA VAL A 508 -0.42 2.47 -26.83
C VAL A 508 -1.27 3.71 -27.13
N VAL A 509 -2.46 3.54 -27.71
CA VAL A 509 -3.34 4.68 -28.03
C VAL A 509 -3.73 5.41 -26.75
N LEU A 510 -4.15 4.70 -25.70
CA LEU A 510 -4.47 5.32 -24.41
C LEU A 510 -3.24 6.03 -23.82
N PHE A 511 -2.08 5.36 -23.83
CA PHE A 511 -0.85 5.89 -23.27
C PHE A 511 -0.41 7.18 -23.99
N LEU A 512 -0.36 7.20 -25.32
CA LEU A 512 0.03 8.38 -26.09
C LEU A 512 -0.92 9.56 -25.85
N ASN A 513 -2.24 9.31 -25.82
CA ASN A 513 -3.22 10.37 -25.60
C ASN A 513 -3.14 10.99 -24.20
N ILE A 514 -2.81 10.22 -23.16
CA ILE A 514 -2.74 10.73 -21.79
C ILE A 514 -1.41 11.44 -21.47
N MET A 515 -0.36 11.24 -22.28
CA MET A 515 0.99 11.76 -22.00
C MET A 515 1.10 13.29 -21.87
N PRO A 516 0.39 14.14 -22.64
CA PRO A 516 0.41 15.58 -22.42
C PRO A 516 0.02 15.98 -20.99
N LEU A 517 -0.95 15.27 -20.40
CA LEU A 517 -1.41 15.49 -19.03
C LEU A 517 -0.41 14.98 -17.98
N VAL A 518 0.28 13.87 -18.28
CA VAL A 518 1.36 13.33 -17.44
C VAL A 518 2.57 14.26 -17.45
N ASP A 519 2.92 14.82 -18.60
CA ASP A 519 4.04 15.75 -18.72
C ASP A 519 3.77 17.03 -17.93
N LEU A 520 2.55 17.58 -17.97
CA LEU A 520 2.17 18.73 -17.14
C LEU A 520 1.99 18.40 -15.65
N GLY A 521 2.03 17.13 -15.24
CA GLY A 521 1.79 16.71 -13.85
C GLY A 521 0.33 16.81 -13.41
N LEU A 522 -0.61 16.88 -14.36
CA LEU A 522 -2.06 16.81 -14.11
C LEU A 522 -2.51 15.38 -13.88
N VAL A 523 -1.83 14.41 -14.48
CA VAL A 523 -2.09 12.96 -14.31
C VAL A 523 -0.86 12.25 -13.77
N ASN A 524 -1.06 11.41 -12.76
CA ASN A 524 -0.09 10.47 -12.23
C ASN A 524 -0.49 9.07 -12.68
N LEU A 525 0.17 8.58 -13.74
CA LEU A 525 -0.13 7.29 -14.35
C LEU A 525 0.69 6.19 -13.66
N ILE A 526 0.06 5.38 -12.82
CA ILE A 526 0.74 4.46 -11.91
C ILE A 526 0.52 2.99 -12.33
N PRO A 527 1.50 2.08 -12.21
CA PRO A 527 1.23 0.66 -12.35
C PRO A 527 0.33 0.16 -11.22
N ASP A 528 -0.34 -0.98 -11.43
CA ASP A 528 -1.11 -1.66 -10.38
C ASP A 528 -0.18 -1.99 -9.17
N PRO A 529 -0.49 -1.48 -7.96
CA PRO A 529 0.27 -1.78 -6.74
C PRO A 529 0.46 -3.26 -6.45
N CYS A 530 -0.51 -4.11 -6.82
CA CYS A 530 -0.47 -5.55 -6.63
C CYS A 530 0.64 -6.22 -7.45
N ASN A 531 1.21 -5.56 -8.46
CA ASN A 531 2.37 -6.07 -9.18
C ASN A 531 3.62 -6.17 -8.29
N PHE A 532 3.81 -5.22 -7.37
CA PHE A 532 5.03 -5.07 -6.58
C PHE A 532 4.96 -5.76 -5.20
N ASP A 533 3.76 -6.12 -4.76
CA ASP A 533 3.50 -6.75 -3.47
C ASP A 533 2.54 -7.93 -3.65
N LEU A 534 3.12 -9.14 -3.62
CA LEU A 534 2.35 -10.40 -3.74
C LEU A 534 1.39 -10.59 -2.56
N HIS A 535 1.78 -10.18 -1.36
CA HIS A 535 0.93 -10.29 -0.19
C HIS A 535 -0.29 -9.37 -0.34
N LEU A 536 -0.07 -8.11 -0.77
CA LEU A 536 -1.14 -7.17 -1.08
C LEU A 536 -2.11 -7.74 -2.12
N ARG A 537 -1.58 -8.34 -3.20
CA ARG A 537 -2.37 -8.99 -4.25
C ARG A 537 -3.26 -10.09 -3.69
N ASP A 538 -2.71 -11.01 -2.91
CA ASP A 538 -3.46 -12.14 -2.35
C ASP A 538 -4.55 -11.67 -1.38
N GLN A 539 -4.24 -10.69 -0.52
CA GLN A 539 -5.22 -10.10 0.40
C GLN A 539 -6.34 -9.40 -0.36
N MET A 540 -5.98 -8.56 -1.33
CA MET A 540 -6.92 -7.84 -2.17
C MET A 540 -7.85 -8.81 -2.92
N MET A 541 -7.30 -9.88 -3.51
CA MET A 541 -8.09 -10.87 -4.24
C MET A 541 -9.11 -11.58 -3.34
N ARG A 542 -8.73 -11.94 -2.10
CA ARG A 542 -9.67 -12.51 -1.12
C ARG A 542 -10.79 -11.52 -0.77
N MET A 543 -10.43 -10.27 -0.49
CA MET A 543 -11.40 -9.21 -0.17
C MET A 543 -12.38 -8.98 -1.32
N ALA A 544 -11.88 -8.92 -2.56
CA ALA A 544 -12.70 -8.77 -3.75
C ALA A 544 -13.64 -9.98 -3.97
N GLN A 545 -13.19 -11.22 -3.69
CA GLN A 545 -14.01 -12.42 -3.77
C GLN A 545 -15.14 -12.41 -2.72
N GLU A 546 -14.83 -12.05 -1.47
CA GLU A 546 -15.83 -11.93 -0.41
C GLU A 546 -16.89 -10.87 -0.74
N ARG A 547 -16.47 -9.72 -1.26
CA ARG A 547 -17.39 -8.65 -1.68
C ARG A 547 -18.23 -9.04 -2.89
N ALA A 548 -17.64 -9.75 -3.86
CA ALA A 548 -18.35 -10.22 -5.05
C ALA A 548 -19.51 -11.19 -4.73
N ALA A 549 -19.44 -11.91 -3.61
CA ALA A 549 -20.54 -12.74 -3.12
C ALA A 549 -21.80 -11.92 -2.74
N GLY A 550 -21.64 -10.64 -2.40
CA GLY A 550 -22.74 -9.73 -2.06
C GLY A 550 -23.11 -8.73 -3.16
N MET A 551 -22.25 -8.53 -4.17
CA MET A 551 -22.47 -7.58 -5.27
C MET A 551 -21.78 -8.05 -6.55
N THR A 552 -22.57 -8.44 -7.56
CA THR A 552 -22.06 -8.92 -8.85
C THR A 552 -22.06 -7.82 -9.91
N PHE A 553 -21.04 -7.83 -10.77
CA PHE A 553 -20.98 -6.97 -11.94
C PHE A 553 -21.85 -7.55 -13.06
N ASP A 554 -22.69 -6.70 -13.67
CA ASP A 554 -23.43 -7.01 -14.90
C ASP A 554 -23.18 -5.87 -15.89
N SER A 555 -22.72 -6.21 -17.10
CA SER A 555 -22.45 -5.22 -18.15
C SER A 555 -23.73 -4.48 -18.56
N LYS A 556 -24.90 -5.12 -18.46
CA LYS A 556 -26.18 -4.52 -18.84
C LYS A 556 -26.60 -3.37 -17.92
N ASP A 557 -26.10 -3.35 -16.68
CA ASP A 557 -26.28 -2.23 -15.75
C ASP A 557 -25.37 -1.03 -16.09
N GLU A 558 -24.42 -1.21 -17.01
CA GLU A 558 -23.37 -0.27 -17.40
C GLU A 558 -23.38 -0.02 -18.92
N PRO A 559 -24.30 0.84 -19.43
CA PRO A 559 -24.48 1.03 -20.87
C PRO A 559 -23.20 1.39 -21.65
N ARG A 560 -22.29 2.15 -21.01
CA ARG A 560 -21.01 2.55 -21.59
C ARG A 560 -20.08 1.34 -21.77
N VAL A 561 -20.04 0.46 -20.78
CA VAL A 561 -19.24 -0.77 -20.83
C VAL A 561 -19.87 -1.79 -21.79
N ASP A 562 -21.20 -1.93 -21.80
CA ASP A 562 -21.89 -2.81 -22.76
C ASP A 562 -21.63 -2.38 -24.21
N ALA A 563 -21.70 -1.07 -24.49
CA ALA A 563 -21.36 -0.51 -25.79
C ALA A 563 -19.91 -0.80 -26.17
N LEU A 564 -18.97 -0.65 -25.23
CA LEU A 564 -17.57 -0.99 -25.45
C LEU A 564 -17.39 -2.48 -25.78
N PHE A 565 -18.04 -3.39 -25.05
CA PHE A 565 -17.98 -4.82 -25.33
C PHE A 565 -18.48 -5.18 -26.73
N ARG A 566 -19.58 -4.57 -27.18
CA ARG A 566 -20.08 -4.78 -28.56
C ARG A 566 -19.07 -4.32 -29.61
N ARG A 567 -18.35 -3.23 -29.34
CA ARG A 567 -17.33 -2.70 -30.26
C ARG A 567 -16.08 -3.56 -30.27
N ASP A 568 -15.58 -3.98 -29.12
CA ASP A 568 -14.44 -4.91 -29.03
C ASP A 568 -14.77 -6.28 -29.66
N PHE A 569 -16.00 -6.74 -29.53
CA PHE A 569 -16.49 -7.93 -30.25
C PHE A 569 -16.50 -7.71 -31.76
N LYS A 570 -16.98 -6.54 -32.24
CA LYS A 570 -16.91 -6.17 -33.65
C LYS A 570 -15.46 -6.13 -34.16
N ARG A 571 -14.52 -5.58 -33.39
CA ARG A 571 -13.08 -5.55 -33.75
C ARG A 571 -12.51 -6.94 -33.91
N HIS A 572 -12.88 -7.87 -33.04
CA HIS A 572 -12.50 -9.27 -33.17
C HIS A 572 -12.98 -9.88 -34.49
N PHE A 573 -14.26 -9.65 -34.85
CA PHE A 573 -14.82 -10.11 -36.13
C PHE A 573 -14.10 -9.50 -37.33
N LEU A 574 -13.83 -8.18 -37.29
CA LEU A 574 -13.13 -7.49 -38.36
C LEU A 574 -11.74 -8.06 -38.63
N MET A 575 -11.08 -8.68 -37.64
CA MET A 575 -9.74 -9.24 -37.81
C MET A 575 -9.72 -10.64 -38.43
N TRP A 576 -10.87 -11.31 -38.60
CA TRP A 576 -10.91 -12.70 -39.06
C TRP A 576 -10.23 -12.91 -40.43
N PRO A 577 -9.62 -14.08 -40.65
CA PRO A 577 -9.11 -14.45 -41.98
C PRO A 577 -10.24 -14.42 -43.02
N ASP A 578 -9.89 -14.06 -44.26
CA ASP A 578 -10.85 -13.92 -45.35
C ASP A 578 -11.70 -15.18 -45.56
N ASP A 579 -11.10 -16.37 -45.51
CA ASP A 579 -11.84 -17.64 -45.62
C ASP A 579 -12.93 -17.79 -44.54
N GLY A 580 -12.63 -17.35 -43.31
CA GLY A 580 -13.57 -17.36 -42.20
C GLY A 580 -14.68 -16.32 -42.38
N LEU A 581 -14.34 -15.13 -42.87
CA LEU A 581 -15.31 -14.09 -43.20
C LEU A 581 -16.24 -14.54 -44.34
N ILE A 582 -15.70 -15.13 -45.40
CA ILE A 582 -16.47 -15.65 -46.54
C ILE A 582 -17.43 -16.76 -46.09
N ALA A 583 -16.97 -17.67 -45.24
CA ALA A 583 -17.83 -18.73 -44.68
C ALA A 583 -18.98 -18.13 -43.86
N GLN A 584 -18.69 -17.16 -42.97
CA GLN A 584 -19.71 -16.50 -42.17
C GLN A 584 -20.71 -15.71 -43.04
N LEU A 585 -20.24 -14.98 -44.05
CA LEU A 585 -21.11 -14.22 -44.95
C LEU A 585 -22.06 -15.12 -45.74
N ARG A 586 -21.61 -16.32 -46.15
CA ARG A 586 -22.47 -17.31 -46.83
C ARG A 586 -23.50 -17.94 -45.88
N ASP A 587 -23.20 -18.03 -44.59
CA ASP A 587 -24.13 -18.52 -43.57
C ASP A 587 -25.21 -17.46 -43.25
N ASP A 588 -24.77 -16.22 -43.00
CA ASP A 588 -25.67 -15.10 -42.68
C ASP A 588 -26.51 -14.66 -43.88
N PHE A 589 -25.99 -14.80 -45.10
CA PHE A 589 -26.65 -14.43 -46.36
C PHE A 589 -26.55 -15.57 -47.40
N PRO A 590 -27.41 -16.59 -47.34
CA PRO A 590 -27.34 -17.78 -48.21
C PRO A 590 -27.39 -17.50 -49.72
N ASP A 591 -28.03 -16.40 -50.13
CA ASP A 591 -28.21 -16.02 -51.53
C ASP A 591 -27.13 -15.03 -52.04
N ILE A 592 -26.08 -14.77 -51.26
CA ILE A 592 -25.03 -13.82 -51.65
C ILE A 592 -24.21 -14.33 -52.84
N THR A 593 -24.01 -13.47 -53.84
CA THR A 593 -23.20 -13.78 -55.02
C THR A 593 -21.71 -13.57 -54.73
N ASP A 594 -20.81 -14.20 -55.49
CA ASP A 594 -19.36 -13.99 -55.33
C ASP A 594 -18.96 -12.51 -55.53
N THR A 595 -19.64 -11.77 -56.41
CA THR A 595 -19.46 -10.32 -56.54
C THR A 595 -19.93 -9.56 -55.29
N GLY A 596 -21.05 -9.97 -54.69
CA GLY A 596 -21.53 -9.42 -53.42
C GLY A 596 -20.56 -9.70 -52.26
N ILE A 597 -19.98 -10.90 -52.20
CA ILE A 597 -18.94 -11.25 -51.22
C ILE A 597 -17.73 -10.32 -51.39
N ALA A 598 -17.24 -10.14 -52.62
CA ALA A 598 -16.10 -9.28 -52.90
C ALA A 598 -16.34 -7.81 -52.48
N ASP A 599 -17.55 -7.28 -52.69
CA ASP A 599 -17.89 -5.92 -52.29
C ASP A 599 -18.06 -5.78 -50.76
N MET A 600 -18.60 -6.80 -50.08
CA MET A 600 -18.64 -6.83 -48.61
C MET A 600 -17.25 -6.90 -47.99
N LEU A 601 -16.34 -7.69 -48.56
CA LEU A 601 -14.94 -7.74 -48.11
C LEU A 601 -14.22 -6.40 -48.26
N LYS A 602 -14.45 -5.66 -49.36
CA LYS A 602 -13.95 -4.27 -49.50
C LYS A 602 -14.51 -3.35 -48.42
N GLY A 603 -15.81 -3.49 -48.11
CA GLY A 603 -16.46 -2.74 -47.03
C GLY A 603 -15.86 -3.06 -45.65
N ILE A 604 -15.55 -4.33 -45.39
CA ILE A 604 -14.87 -4.78 -44.17
C ILE A 604 -13.47 -4.17 -44.09
N GLU A 605 -12.71 -4.16 -45.18
CA GLU A 605 -11.37 -3.54 -45.21
C GLU A 605 -11.43 -2.04 -44.89
N HIS A 606 -12.40 -1.32 -45.46
CA HIS A 606 -12.62 0.08 -45.12
C HIS A 606 -12.96 0.28 -43.63
N LEU A 607 -13.76 -0.60 -43.03
CA LEU A 607 -14.09 -0.57 -41.60
C LEU A 607 -12.87 -0.89 -40.72
N LYS A 608 -11.98 -1.81 -41.14
CA LYS A 608 -10.72 -2.10 -40.44
C LYS A 608 -9.80 -0.88 -40.42
N GLU A 609 -9.64 -0.21 -41.56
CA GLU A 609 -8.81 0.99 -41.67
C GLU A 609 -9.36 2.15 -40.84
N ALA A 610 -10.69 2.34 -40.82
CA ALA A 610 -11.34 3.42 -40.11
C ALA A 610 -11.31 3.29 -38.57
N ASP A 611 -11.27 2.08 -38.01
CA ASP A 611 -11.17 1.87 -36.56
C ASP A 611 -9.69 1.81 -36.13
N PRO A 612 -9.18 2.80 -35.37
CA PRO A 612 -7.77 2.87 -35.01
C PRO A 612 -7.32 1.80 -34.00
N LEU A 613 -8.23 1.00 -33.45
CA LEU A 613 -7.91 -0.06 -32.50
C LEU A 613 -7.89 -1.45 -33.14
N VAL A 614 -8.27 -1.57 -34.42
CA VAL A 614 -8.19 -2.84 -35.17
C VAL A 614 -6.75 -3.07 -35.65
N ALA A 615 -6.19 -4.25 -35.39
CA ALA A 615 -4.89 -4.63 -35.93
C ALA A 615 -4.99 -4.86 -37.45
N LEU A 616 -4.02 -4.33 -38.20
CA LEU A 616 -3.94 -4.43 -39.67
C LEU A 616 -2.78 -5.31 -40.16
N ALA A 617 -2.01 -5.89 -39.23
CA ALA A 617 -0.95 -6.82 -39.57
C ALA A 617 -1.53 -8.11 -40.17
N GLU A 618 -0.82 -8.70 -41.13
CA GLU A 618 -1.19 -9.98 -41.73
C GLU A 618 -0.92 -11.15 -40.75
N ASP A 619 -1.69 -12.23 -40.86
CA ASP A 619 -1.49 -13.48 -40.10
C ASP A 619 -1.49 -13.33 -38.55
N ILE A 620 -2.27 -12.38 -38.00
CA ILE A 620 -2.37 -12.18 -36.54
C ILE A 620 -2.99 -13.37 -35.77
N PHE A 621 -3.63 -14.29 -36.47
CA PHE A 621 -4.16 -15.55 -35.92
C PHE A 621 -3.29 -16.77 -36.26
N GLY A 622 -2.15 -16.58 -36.95
CA GLY A 622 -1.21 -17.66 -37.26
C GLY A 622 -0.61 -18.27 -35.99
N GLY A 623 -0.60 -19.61 -35.90
CA GLY A 623 -0.13 -20.35 -34.71
C GLY A 623 -0.91 -21.63 -34.34
N GLY A 624 -1.91 -22.03 -35.13
CA GLY A 624 -2.68 -23.26 -34.90
C GLY A 624 -3.63 -23.15 -33.69
N LYS A 625 -3.76 -24.19 -32.86
CA LYS A 625 -4.67 -24.21 -31.69
C LYS A 625 -4.36 -23.17 -30.60
N GLN A 626 -3.26 -22.41 -30.75
CA GLN A 626 -2.86 -21.29 -29.88
C GLN A 626 -3.02 -19.91 -30.56
N GLY A 627 -3.52 -19.86 -31.80
CA GLY A 627 -3.71 -18.63 -32.58
C GLY A 627 -4.98 -17.89 -32.16
N GLY A 628 -4.89 -17.05 -31.13
CA GLY A 628 -5.97 -16.20 -30.66
C GLY A 628 -5.45 -14.83 -30.23
N GLN A 629 -6.34 -13.83 -30.29
CA GLN A 629 -6.06 -12.49 -29.76
C GLN A 629 -6.59 -12.39 -28.33
N LEU A 630 -5.74 -11.92 -27.42
CA LEU A 630 -6.12 -11.62 -26.05
C LEU A 630 -7.05 -10.41 -26.05
N GLN A 631 -8.07 -10.44 -25.21
CA GLN A 631 -8.93 -9.28 -24.92
C GLN A 631 -9.04 -9.13 -23.41
N LEU A 632 -8.63 -7.96 -22.90
CA LEU A 632 -8.64 -7.68 -21.47
C LEU A 632 -9.67 -6.60 -21.18
N PHE A 633 -10.66 -6.95 -20.35
CA PHE A 633 -11.52 -5.95 -19.73
C PHE A 633 -10.88 -5.46 -18.42
N LYS A 634 -10.52 -4.18 -18.38
CA LYS A 634 -9.90 -3.54 -17.21
C LYS A 634 -10.88 -2.58 -16.54
N LEU A 635 -11.54 -3.03 -15.47
CA LEU A 635 -12.32 -2.17 -14.57
C LEU A 635 -11.48 -1.89 -13.31
N SER A 636 -10.54 -0.96 -13.42
CA SER A 636 -9.42 -0.79 -12.48
C SER A 636 -9.25 0.65 -11.99
N PRO A 637 -8.59 0.85 -10.83
CA PRO A 637 -8.40 -0.13 -9.77
C PRO A 637 -9.76 -0.61 -9.23
N ASN A 638 -9.81 -1.77 -8.59
CA ASN A 638 -11.04 -2.20 -7.89
C ASN A 638 -11.30 -1.37 -6.62
N PHE A 639 -12.41 -1.62 -5.92
CA PHE A 639 -12.78 -0.88 -4.71
C PHE A 639 -11.64 -0.83 -3.67
N GLU A 640 -11.04 -1.97 -3.36
CA GLU A 640 -9.98 -2.10 -2.36
C GLU A 640 -8.74 -1.28 -2.73
N MET A 641 -8.31 -1.37 -3.99
CA MET A 641 -7.14 -0.63 -4.48
C MET A 641 -7.44 0.86 -4.67
N ALA A 642 -8.67 1.24 -5.04
CA ALA A 642 -9.08 2.64 -5.09
C ALA A 642 -9.03 3.29 -3.70
N MET A 643 -9.54 2.59 -2.67
CA MET A 643 -9.48 3.02 -1.28
C MET A 643 -8.02 3.09 -0.78
N TYR A 644 -7.22 2.06 -1.04
CA TYR A 644 -5.80 1.99 -0.68
C TYR A 644 -5.01 3.18 -1.25
N LEU A 645 -5.14 3.42 -2.55
CA LEU A 645 -4.47 4.52 -3.24
C LEU A 645 -4.95 5.89 -2.74
N ALA A 646 -6.26 6.05 -2.56
CA ALA A 646 -6.84 7.31 -2.09
C ALA A 646 -6.35 7.67 -0.68
N GLN A 647 -6.30 6.69 0.23
CA GLN A 647 -5.78 6.88 1.58
C GLN A 647 -4.26 7.12 1.60
N ALA A 648 -3.49 6.40 0.79
CA ALA A 648 -2.03 6.55 0.70
C ALA A 648 -1.60 7.91 0.11
N THR A 649 -2.43 8.52 -0.75
CA THR A 649 -2.11 9.76 -1.48
C THR A 649 -2.89 10.99 -1.02
N GLY A 650 -3.85 10.79 -0.12
CA GLY A 650 -4.77 11.82 0.33
C GLY A 650 -5.77 12.30 -0.74
N ALA A 651 -6.10 11.43 -1.69
CA ALA A 651 -6.97 11.73 -2.81
C ALA A 651 -8.44 11.45 -2.49
N ALA A 652 -9.34 12.12 -3.21
CA ALA A 652 -10.72 11.68 -3.38
C ALA A 652 -10.79 10.45 -4.30
N ILE A 653 -11.95 9.82 -4.41
CA ILE A 653 -12.21 8.82 -5.46
C ILE A 653 -13.16 9.42 -6.49
N ILE A 654 -12.85 9.28 -7.78
CA ILE A 654 -13.78 9.61 -8.87
C ILE A 654 -14.07 8.35 -9.65
N THR A 655 -15.31 8.19 -10.08
CA THR A 655 -15.71 7.09 -10.95
C THR A 655 -16.78 7.53 -11.92
N ASP A 656 -16.79 6.90 -13.08
CA ASP A 656 -17.82 7.01 -14.11
C ASP A 656 -18.54 5.66 -14.32
N SER A 657 -18.30 4.70 -13.43
CA SER A 657 -18.94 3.38 -13.36
C SER A 657 -20.00 3.37 -12.26
N ARG A 658 -21.22 2.98 -12.63
CA ARG A 658 -22.33 2.80 -11.68
C ARG A 658 -22.04 1.69 -10.68
N PHE A 659 -21.39 0.63 -11.12
CA PHE A 659 -20.97 -0.48 -10.29
C PHE A 659 -19.99 -0.02 -9.20
N ARG A 660 -18.92 0.69 -9.58
CA ARG A 660 -17.97 1.28 -8.61
C ARG A 660 -18.64 2.26 -7.66
N TRP A 661 -19.59 3.05 -8.17
CA TRP A 661 -20.37 3.94 -7.31
C TRP A 661 -21.22 3.18 -6.28
N ARG A 662 -21.85 2.06 -6.66
CA ARG A 662 -22.59 1.19 -5.72
C ARG A 662 -21.68 0.62 -4.62
N GLU A 663 -20.46 0.20 -4.96
CA GLU A 663 -19.48 -0.28 -3.98
C GLU A 663 -19.15 0.81 -2.95
N LEU A 664 -18.84 2.03 -3.42
CA LEU A 664 -18.57 3.18 -2.56
C LEU A 664 -19.77 3.54 -1.68
N GLN A 665 -20.99 3.49 -2.23
CA GLN A 665 -22.22 3.73 -1.47
C GLN A 665 -22.48 2.67 -0.39
N SER A 666 -22.09 1.42 -0.63
CA SER A 666 -22.16 0.36 0.37
C SER A 666 -21.22 0.66 1.55
N ALA A 667 -19.99 1.12 1.25
CA ALA A 667 -18.99 1.48 2.25
C ALA A 667 -19.32 2.76 3.05
N LEU A 668 -20.20 3.62 2.54
CA LEU A 668 -20.68 4.82 3.26
C LEU A 668 -21.62 4.51 4.43
N ARG A 669 -22.09 3.27 4.57
CA ARG A 669 -22.96 2.85 5.67
C ARG A 669 -22.09 2.29 6.80
N PRO A 670 -22.03 2.95 7.98
CA PRO A 670 -21.45 2.30 9.16
C PRO A 670 -22.14 0.94 9.36
N ARG A 671 -21.39 -0.11 9.72
CA ARG A 671 -21.92 -1.47 9.96
C ARG A 671 -23.16 -1.49 10.88
N TYR A 672 -23.32 -0.46 11.72
CA TYR A 672 -24.44 -0.26 12.64
C TYR A 672 -24.93 1.21 12.71
N GLY A 673 -25.17 1.90 11.59
CA GLY A 673 -25.68 3.28 11.64
C GLY A 673 -26.24 3.85 10.34
N PRO A 674 -26.92 5.01 10.40
CA PRO A 674 -27.42 5.71 9.22
C PRO A 674 -26.25 6.30 8.39
N VAL A 675 -26.50 6.57 7.10
CA VAL A 675 -25.53 7.26 6.23
C VAL A 675 -25.21 8.63 6.81
N VAL A 676 -23.94 8.87 7.17
CA VAL A 676 -23.49 10.12 7.76
C VAL A 676 -23.05 11.09 6.65
N GLY A 677 -24.00 11.54 5.83
CA GLY A 677 -23.75 12.55 4.81
C GLY A 677 -23.63 13.95 5.42
N HIS A 678 -22.53 14.66 5.13
CA HIS A 678 -22.36 16.09 5.41
C HIS A 678 -22.41 16.90 4.13
N LEU A 679 -22.52 18.23 4.23
CA LEU A 679 -22.48 19.14 3.09
C LEU A 679 -23.56 18.89 2.01
N GLY A 680 -24.77 18.48 2.41
CA GLY A 680 -25.86 18.15 1.49
C GLY A 680 -26.38 19.32 0.64
N GLY A 681 -26.26 20.56 1.12
CA GLY A 681 -26.47 21.78 0.34
C GLY A 681 -25.45 21.94 -0.78
N LEU A 682 -24.16 21.79 -0.47
CA LEU A 682 -23.11 21.82 -1.50
C LEU A 682 -23.28 20.67 -2.52
N ALA A 683 -23.54 19.46 -2.04
CA ALA A 683 -23.78 18.30 -2.91
C ALA A 683 -24.92 18.55 -3.90
N ARG A 684 -26.05 19.12 -3.45
CA ARG A 684 -27.18 19.47 -4.34
C ARG A 684 -26.84 20.54 -5.36
N GLU A 685 -26.02 21.52 -5.00
CA GLU A 685 -25.57 22.54 -5.97
C GLU A 685 -24.66 21.92 -7.04
N ILE A 686 -23.77 21.00 -6.67
CA ILE A 686 -22.92 20.27 -7.62
C ILE A 686 -23.76 19.34 -8.51
N GLU A 687 -24.72 18.61 -7.94
CA GLU A 687 -25.59 17.67 -8.67
C GLU A 687 -26.51 18.33 -9.70
N ARG A 688 -26.90 19.59 -9.45
CA ARG A 688 -27.70 20.39 -10.39
C ARG A 688 -26.88 21.01 -11.52
N ALA A 689 -25.57 21.13 -11.32
CA ALA A 689 -24.67 21.73 -12.29
C ALA A 689 -24.39 20.77 -13.47
N THR A 690 -24.13 21.35 -14.64
CA THR A 690 -23.67 20.61 -15.83
C THR A 690 -22.24 20.99 -16.11
N PHE A 691 -21.37 20.00 -16.25
CA PHE A 691 -19.94 20.17 -16.47
C PHE A 691 -19.60 19.80 -17.90
N HIS A 692 -18.81 20.64 -18.58
CA HIS A 692 -18.23 20.32 -19.88
C HIS A 692 -16.87 19.63 -19.71
N PHE A 693 -16.65 18.51 -20.36
CA PHE A 693 -15.41 17.75 -20.33
C PHE A 693 -14.82 17.74 -21.74
N PRO A 694 -13.83 18.62 -22.04
CA PRO A 694 -13.15 18.58 -23.31
C PRO A 694 -12.52 17.20 -23.56
N ASP A 695 -12.68 16.67 -24.77
CA ASP A 695 -12.19 15.34 -25.17
C ASP A 695 -10.75 15.37 -25.72
N ASP A 696 -10.29 16.51 -26.25
CA ASP A 696 -8.90 16.69 -26.68
C ASP A 696 -7.93 16.94 -25.50
N THR A 697 -6.91 16.09 -25.36
CA THR A 697 -5.99 16.16 -24.22
C THR A 697 -5.00 17.32 -24.29
N LEU A 698 -4.71 17.87 -25.47
CA LEU A 698 -3.88 19.07 -25.62
C LEU A 698 -4.65 20.31 -25.17
N ASP A 699 -5.95 20.39 -25.46
CA ASP A 699 -6.80 21.47 -24.99
C ASP A 699 -7.05 21.40 -23.48
N VAL A 700 -7.23 20.19 -22.93
CA VAL A 700 -7.22 20.00 -21.46
C VAL A 700 -5.87 20.43 -20.87
N ALA A 701 -4.75 20.04 -21.48
CA ALA A 701 -3.42 20.42 -21.03
C ALA A 701 -3.24 21.95 -21.01
N ARG A 702 -3.65 22.65 -22.07
CA ARG A 702 -3.63 24.12 -22.15
C ARG A 702 -4.51 24.76 -21.08
N LEU A 703 -5.73 24.27 -20.88
CA LEU A 703 -6.64 24.77 -19.84
C LEU A 703 -6.06 24.60 -18.43
N GLY A 704 -5.40 23.46 -18.17
CA GLY A 704 -4.72 23.18 -16.91
C GLY A 704 -3.51 24.07 -16.70
N PHE A 705 -2.70 24.30 -17.74
CA PHE A 705 -1.55 25.19 -17.70
C PHE A 705 -1.93 26.66 -17.45
N ASP A 706 -3.01 27.13 -18.09
CA ASP A 706 -3.53 28.50 -17.93
C ASP A 706 -4.02 28.78 -16.50
N GLY A 707 -4.35 27.74 -15.72
CA GLY A 707 -4.86 27.86 -14.35
C GLY A 707 -6.25 28.50 -14.25
N GLY A 708 -6.97 28.68 -15.37
CA GLY A 708 -8.28 29.34 -15.41
C GLY A 708 -9.36 28.61 -14.61
N LEU A 709 -9.17 27.32 -14.33
CA LEU A 709 -10.07 26.45 -13.58
C LEU A 709 -9.61 26.13 -12.15
N ASP A 710 -8.51 26.72 -11.68
CA ASP A 710 -7.94 26.53 -10.33
C ASP A 710 -8.93 26.72 -9.17
N GLY A 711 -10.04 27.43 -9.42
CA GLY A 711 -11.13 27.58 -8.46
C GLY A 711 -11.69 26.25 -7.97
N TYR A 712 -11.81 25.23 -8.85
CA TYR A 712 -12.34 23.93 -8.47
C TYR A 712 -11.37 23.15 -7.56
N PRO A 713 -10.12 22.85 -7.95
CA PRO A 713 -9.18 22.16 -7.06
C PRO A 713 -9.04 22.86 -5.70
N ARG A 714 -8.98 24.19 -5.67
CA ARG A 714 -8.92 24.96 -4.41
C ARG A 714 -10.16 24.76 -3.55
N LEU A 715 -11.36 24.75 -4.15
CA LEU A 715 -12.61 24.48 -3.43
C LEU A 715 -12.65 23.05 -2.89
N ILE A 716 -12.26 22.05 -3.69
CA ILE A 716 -12.18 20.65 -3.28
C ILE A 716 -11.19 20.47 -2.13
N GLY A 717 -10.00 21.06 -2.19
CA GLY A 717 -9.03 21.03 -1.10
C GLY A 717 -9.53 21.68 0.20
N GLN A 718 -10.35 22.73 0.10
CA GLN A 718 -11.01 23.32 1.28
C GLN A 718 -12.09 22.41 1.86
N VAL A 719 -12.89 21.75 1.02
CA VAL A 719 -13.88 20.74 1.44
C VAL A 719 -13.20 19.57 2.12
N PHE A 720 -12.10 19.06 1.56
CA PHE A 720 -11.27 18.03 2.15
C PHE A 720 -10.79 18.41 3.56
N THR A 721 -10.22 19.61 3.69
CA THR A 721 -9.68 20.10 4.97
C THR A 721 -10.78 20.28 6.02
N TYR A 722 -11.99 20.64 5.58
CA TYR A 722 -13.14 20.78 6.46
C TYR A 722 -13.65 19.41 6.93
N LEU A 723 -13.89 18.47 6.00
CA LEU A 723 -14.38 17.13 6.30
C LEU A 723 -13.42 16.34 7.21
N SER A 724 -12.11 16.47 7.00
CA SER A 724 -11.10 15.80 7.86
C SER A 724 -11.06 16.32 9.30
N ARG A 725 -11.62 17.52 9.57
CA ARG A 725 -11.59 18.14 10.90
C ARG A 725 -12.95 18.21 11.58
N ILE A 726 -14.04 17.92 10.86
CA ILE A 726 -15.40 18.12 11.35
C ILE A 726 -15.73 17.22 12.54
N ALA A 727 -15.25 15.98 12.54
CA ALA A 727 -15.47 15.04 13.65
C ALA A 727 -14.85 15.54 14.97
N ALA A 728 -13.68 16.20 14.89
CA ALA A 728 -12.98 16.70 16.07
C ALA A 728 -13.41 18.11 16.49
N ARG A 729 -13.78 18.99 15.54
CA ARG A 729 -14.05 20.41 15.80
C ARG A 729 -15.53 20.80 15.74
N GLY A 730 -16.40 19.88 15.33
CA GLY A 730 -17.80 20.16 15.05
C GLY A 730 -18.03 20.98 13.77
N PRO A 731 -19.29 21.13 13.33
CA PRO A 731 -19.64 21.91 12.16
C PRO A 731 -19.48 23.41 12.41
N LYS A 732 -19.00 24.16 11.41
CA LYS A 732 -18.92 25.63 11.47
C LYS A 732 -20.22 26.27 10.96
N PRO A 733 -20.80 27.25 11.68
CA PRO A 733 -21.97 27.99 11.19
C PRO A 733 -21.72 28.65 9.83
N ASN A 734 -22.70 28.60 8.93
CA ASN A 734 -22.70 29.24 7.60
C ASN A 734 -21.59 28.80 6.63
N TRP A 735 -20.68 27.91 7.02
CA TRP A 735 -19.55 27.51 6.19
C TRP A 735 -20.00 26.82 4.91
N GLU A 736 -20.93 25.87 5.03
CA GLU A 736 -21.48 25.14 3.88
C GLU A 736 -22.19 26.05 2.89
N ALA A 737 -23.06 26.95 3.37
CA ALA A 737 -23.77 27.90 2.52
C ALA A 737 -22.80 28.83 1.77
N ALA A 738 -21.72 29.28 2.43
CA ALA A 738 -20.70 30.10 1.80
C ALA A 738 -19.92 29.35 0.70
N VAL A 739 -19.58 28.08 0.94
CA VAL A 739 -18.88 27.24 -0.05
C VAL A 739 -19.79 26.89 -1.22
N ALA A 740 -21.06 26.55 -0.97
CA ALA A 740 -22.05 26.28 -2.02
C ALA A 740 -22.29 27.51 -2.91
N ALA A 741 -22.47 28.70 -2.31
CA ALA A 741 -22.63 29.94 -3.07
C ALA A 741 -21.38 30.30 -3.88
N ARG A 742 -20.19 30.00 -3.36
CA ARG A 742 -18.93 30.21 -4.10
C ARG A 742 -18.82 29.22 -5.26
N PHE A 743 -19.11 27.94 -5.04
CA PHE A 743 -19.16 26.94 -6.11
C PHE A 743 -20.07 27.41 -7.25
N ALA A 744 -21.31 27.85 -6.97
CA ALA A 744 -22.24 28.28 -8.01
C ALA A 744 -21.69 29.45 -8.86
N ARG A 745 -21.03 30.45 -8.22
CA ARG A 745 -20.41 31.57 -8.92
C ARG A 745 -19.21 31.15 -9.77
N ASP A 746 -18.31 30.37 -9.17
CA ASP A 746 -17.07 29.93 -9.83
C ASP A 746 -17.39 28.97 -10.98
N HIS A 747 -18.39 28.09 -10.79
CA HIS A 747 -18.87 27.16 -11.81
C HIS A 747 -19.41 27.90 -13.04
N LYS A 748 -20.33 28.87 -12.83
CA LYS A 748 -20.88 29.67 -13.93
C LYS A 748 -19.79 30.38 -14.73
N LYS A 749 -18.79 30.95 -14.05
CA LYS A 749 -17.67 31.63 -14.70
C LYS A 749 -16.79 30.65 -15.50
N ALA A 750 -16.44 29.51 -14.91
CA ALA A 750 -15.57 28.52 -15.53
C ALA A 750 -16.22 27.86 -16.75
N GLN A 751 -17.50 27.47 -16.65
CA GLN A 751 -18.22 26.87 -17.78
C GLN A 751 -18.42 27.87 -18.92
N ALA A 752 -18.66 29.16 -18.62
CA ALA A 752 -18.71 30.19 -19.66
C ALA A 752 -17.36 30.39 -20.37
N ALA A 753 -16.24 30.30 -19.63
CA ALA A 753 -14.90 30.38 -20.21
C ALA A 753 -14.60 29.19 -21.13
N ILE A 754 -14.97 27.98 -20.74
CA ILE A 754 -14.86 26.78 -21.59
C ILE A 754 -15.73 26.93 -22.84
N ALA A 755 -17.01 27.30 -22.68
CA ALA A 755 -17.94 27.49 -23.80
C ALA A 755 -17.45 28.53 -24.81
N SER A 756 -16.82 29.62 -24.33
CA SER A 756 -16.27 30.66 -25.22
C SER A 756 -15.12 30.19 -26.13
N ARG A 757 -14.47 29.05 -25.79
CA ARG A 757 -13.42 28.44 -26.59
C ARG A 757 -13.96 27.48 -27.66
N GLY A 758 -15.24 27.10 -27.58
CA GLY A 758 -15.87 26.20 -28.58
C GLY A 758 -15.23 24.82 -28.66
N LEU A 759 -14.72 24.31 -27.53
CA LEU A 759 -14.06 23.01 -27.47
C LEU A 759 -15.09 21.88 -27.55
N ASP A 760 -14.82 20.88 -28.39
CA ASP A 760 -15.57 19.63 -28.40
C ASP A 760 -15.43 18.89 -27.06
N GLY A 761 -16.35 17.97 -26.81
CA GLY A 761 -16.34 17.19 -25.57
C GLY A 761 -17.73 16.82 -25.06
N SER A 762 -17.73 16.17 -23.90
CA SER A 762 -18.92 15.59 -23.29
C SER A 762 -19.48 16.47 -22.18
N SER A 763 -20.80 16.55 -22.09
CA SER A 763 -21.45 17.09 -20.90
C SER A 763 -21.62 16.00 -19.84
N GLY A 764 -21.48 16.34 -18.56
CA GLY A 764 -21.66 15.40 -17.45
C GLY A 764 -22.30 16.06 -16.22
N ARG A 765 -22.94 15.25 -15.38
CA ARG A 765 -23.40 15.61 -14.03
C ARG A 765 -22.56 14.88 -13.00
N VAL A 766 -22.37 15.51 -11.85
CA VAL A 766 -21.52 14.97 -10.78
C VAL A 766 -22.36 14.75 -9.53
N ARG A 767 -22.39 13.52 -9.02
CA ARG A 767 -22.91 13.20 -7.69
C ARG A 767 -21.79 13.16 -6.68
N CYS A 768 -22.09 13.51 -5.43
CA CYS A 768 -21.08 13.65 -4.39
C CYS A 768 -21.38 12.79 -3.16
N ALA A 769 -20.32 12.24 -2.59
CA ALA A 769 -20.31 11.65 -1.26
C ALA A 769 -19.35 12.44 -0.36
N PHE A 770 -19.91 13.08 0.68
CA PHE A 770 -19.17 13.88 1.66
C PHE A 770 -19.40 13.36 3.09
N PRO A 771 -18.91 12.16 3.43
CA PRO A 771 -19.09 11.62 4.78
C PRO A 771 -18.26 12.39 5.82
N ALA A 772 -18.79 12.56 7.04
CA ALA A 772 -17.93 12.99 8.15
C ALA A 772 -16.98 11.86 8.53
N GLY A 773 -15.69 12.17 8.66
CA GLY A 773 -14.67 11.17 9.01
C GLY A 773 -14.22 10.28 7.84
N GLY A 774 -14.76 10.47 6.63
CA GLY A 774 -14.38 9.74 5.43
C GLY A 774 -15.15 8.44 5.21
N ILE A 775 -14.99 7.85 4.02
CA ILE A 775 -15.36 6.48 3.68
C ILE A 775 -14.30 5.58 4.32
N GLN A 776 -14.71 4.60 5.13
CA GLN A 776 -13.78 3.79 5.92
C GLN A 776 -13.97 2.31 5.64
N ASP A 777 -12.84 1.60 5.53
CA ASP A 777 -12.77 0.15 5.56
C ASP A 777 -11.53 -0.27 6.37
N ASN A 778 -11.76 -0.92 7.51
CA ASN A 778 -10.68 -1.38 8.38
C ASN A 778 -9.74 -2.37 7.68
N THR A 779 -10.27 -3.17 6.75
CA THR A 779 -9.44 -4.12 6.00
C THR A 779 -8.46 -3.40 5.07
N VAL A 780 -8.82 -2.23 4.52
CA VAL A 780 -7.91 -1.39 3.71
C VAL A 780 -6.85 -0.70 4.59
N ASN A 781 -7.22 -0.23 5.79
CA ASN A 781 -6.24 0.28 6.76
C ASN A 781 -5.19 -0.79 7.09
N ARG A 782 -5.63 -2.05 7.27
CA ARG A 782 -4.73 -3.19 7.44
C ARG A 782 -3.81 -3.38 6.24
N LEU A 783 -4.31 -3.32 5.01
CA LEU A 783 -3.47 -3.42 3.80
C LEU A 783 -2.36 -2.36 3.79
N LEU A 784 -2.67 -1.11 4.14
CA LEU A 784 -1.69 -0.02 4.19
C LEU A 784 -0.58 -0.28 5.23
N LEU A 785 -0.95 -0.80 6.41
CA LEU A 785 0.01 -1.20 7.44
C LEU A 785 0.90 -2.37 6.98
N MET A 786 0.28 -3.39 6.35
CA MET A 786 1.00 -4.54 5.80
C MET A 786 1.97 -4.15 4.69
N SER A 787 1.60 -3.22 3.82
CA SER A 787 2.48 -2.68 2.77
C SER A 787 3.47 -1.64 3.28
N SER A 788 3.64 -1.47 4.60
CA SER A 788 4.65 -0.60 5.22
C SER A 788 4.45 0.91 4.98
N SER A 789 3.19 1.33 4.81
CA SER A 789 2.81 2.75 4.70
C SER A 789 2.96 3.49 6.04
N GLU A 790 3.81 4.51 6.08
CA GLU A 790 4.02 5.34 7.29
C GLU A 790 3.03 6.49 7.44
N HIS A 791 2.52 6.98 6.31
CA HIS A 791 1.66 8.15 6.25
C HIS A 791 0.52 7.89 5.28
N HIS A 792 -0.66 7.66 5.85
CA HIS A 792 -1.90 7.49 5.11
C HIS A 792 -3.05 8.12 5.89
N LEU A 793 -4.14 8.42 5.20
CA LEU A 793 -5.38 8.87 5.84
C LEU A 793 -6.13 7.67 6.45
N PRO A 794 -6.84 7.86 7.57
CA PRO A 794 -7.66 6.80 8.20
C PRO A 794 -8.90 6.40 7.39
N GLY A 795 -9.25 7.17 6.36
CA GLY A 795 -10.36 6.91 5.45
C GLY A 795 -10.31 7.86 4.25
N VAL A 796 -11.08 7.54 3.21
CA VAL A 796 -11.17 8.35 1.99
C VAL A 796 -12.08 9.55 2.24
N PRO A 797 -11.60 10.78 2.00
CA PRO A 797 -12.31 12.00 2.40
C PRO A 797 -13.67 12.19 1.74
N MET A 798 -13.77 11.90 0.44
CA MET A 798 -14.93 12.14 -0.39
C MET A 798 -14.84 11.32 -1.67
N ALA A 799 -15.99 11.09 -2.31
CA ALA A 799 -16.04 10.44 -3.61
C ALA A 799 -17.03 11.14 -4.56
N PHE A 800 -16.79 10.99 -5.86
CA PHE A 800 -17.60 11.60 -6.91
C PHE A 800 -17.97 10.56 -7.96
N PHE A 801 -19.20 10.66 -8.46
CA PHE A 801 -19.67 9.87 -9.59
C PHE A 801 -20.06 10.79 -10.73
N ILE A 802 -19.45 10.57 -11.89
CA ILE A 802 -19.71 11.32 -13.12
C ILE A 802 -20.68 10.50 -13.96
N GLU A 803 -21.79 11.09 -14.38
CA GLU A 803 -22.76 10.46 -15.28
C GLU A 803 -23.10 11.37 -16.47
N PRO A 804 -23.29 10.81 -17.68
CA PRO A 804 -23.75 11.58 -18.81
C PRO A 804 -25.20 12.09 -18.58
N PRO A 805 -25.56 13.26 -19.11
CA PRO A 805 -26.91 13.84 -18.96
C PRO A 805 -27.97 13.05 -19.73
N THR A 806 -27.59 12.29 -20.76
CA THR A 806 -28.43 11.36 -21.54
C THR A 806 -27.91 9.92 -21.40
N ARG A 807 -28.79 8.93 -21.57
CA ARG A 807 -28.44 7.49 -21.39
C ARG A 807 -27.70 6.86 -22.59
N GLU A 808 -27.46 7.63 -23.65
CA GLU A 808 -26.86 7.14 -24.88
C GLU A 808 -25.37 7.47 -24.90
N PHE A 809 -24.54 6.45 -25.12
CA PHE A 809 -23.12 6.61 -25.36
C PHE A 809 -22.95 7.23 -26.75
N ALA A 810 -22.34 8.41 -26.84
CA ALA A 810 -21.98 8.99 -28.13
C ALA A 810 -21.07 8.00 -28.89
N PRO A 811 -21.16 7.91 -30.23
CA PRO A 811 -20.25 7.07 -30.99
C PRO A 811 -18.82 7.55 -30.74
N GLY A 812 -18.04 6.75 -29.99
CA GLY A 812 -16.67 7.10 -29.65
C GLY A 812 -15.84 7.24 -30.92
N GLN A 813 -15.39 8.45 -31.20
CA GLN A 813 -14.31 8.66 -32.14
C GLN A 813 -13.02 8.48 -31.33
N ALA A 814 -12.26 7.42 -31.58
CA ALA A 814 -10.89 7.38 -31.13
C ALA A 814 -10.11 8.37 -32.00
N ILE A 815 -10.12 9.64 -31.62
CA ILE A 815 -9.44 10.70 -32.37
C ILE A 815 -7.96 10.57 -32.04
N LEU A 816 -7.19 9.99 -32.96
CA LEU A 816 -5.77 10.33 -33.04
C LEU A 816 -5.68 11.72 -33.64
N ALA A 817 -5.77 12.74 -32.79
CA ALA A 817 -5.29 14.07 -33.12
C ALA A 817 -3.77 13.94 -33.19
N ASN A 818 -3.27 13.60 -34.38
CA ASN A 818 -1.86 13.54 -34.78
C ASN A 818 -0.87 13.30 -33.61
N PRO A 819 -0.50 12.04 -33.28
CA PRO A 819 0.33 11.71 -32.12
C PRO A 819 1.75 12.31 -32.12
N ILE A 820 2.04 13.20 -33.08
CA ILE A 820 3.34 13.73 -33.44
C ILE A 820 3.30 15.29 -33.53
N GLY A 821 2.21 15.93 -33.07
CA GLY A 821 2.01 17.39 -33.07
C GLY A 821 2.41 18.07 -31.77
#